data_AF-A0A3C1H7C5-F1
#
_entry.id   AF-A0A3C1H7C5-F1
#
_cell.length_a   1.000
_cell.length_b   1.000
_cell.length_c   1.000
_cell.angle_alpha   90.00
_cell.angle_beta   90.00
_cell.angle_gamma   90.00
#
_symmetry.space_group_name_H-M   'P 1'
#
loop_
_entity.id
_entity.type
_entity.pdbx_description
1 polymer ?
#
loop_
_entity_poly.entity_id
_entity_poly.type
_entity_poly.pdbx_seq_one_letter_code
_entity_poly.pdbx_strand_id
1 'polypeptide(L)'
;VEIQVEATFSGGYSRYGSDDDGVADPRGLTVVIHYSLAKLPDPGYKPRFADYRVGHFLNANLDFGSENPDSSLERMINRWRLEKSDPKAKLSPPRKQIVWWVEDNVPQEYRPFVEEGILEWNKAFERIGFRNALSVRWQNERDEFDPEDINYCTFRWITTSSTFAMSALRSNPLTGEMIDGDVIFDASWIRAWKSEYAFLMHNPGAAAAGGRGEDSDALLTPLDVGEVISPILAAREGFGLPFPLPSRGGPLAGARAPGQPPLPELVTSEWSPLQRALSRRMGPSRFNSCQYISSKHFELSLAAMALAGAAGTNSDMKLPEEFLGQLIKEVVMHEVGHSLGLRHNFKASTMLSLDQANDPAITRVKGMVGSVMDYSPINIAPKGQKQGDYATTTIGPYDYWAIEYAYKQIDGDETAELKKIAARSPEPDLVFGTDEDMYLSDDPNINVYDLGNDPLLYGQRRIALAQELLKNLETRVIRDGESWGRLRRAFSVLLAQYGNAAYLAADYIGGQHVSRDFKGEGTHDPISPVSGERQREALKFCVEQILSDKPFQFSPALLRRLTTEPWSHWGSDSFSYYGGMDFKVYDRVGSIQRIVLNQCLNAAVLSRIQNQELQSDPGAKPLKLAEVFTSLSDGIWGEATAGDDSTIRRNLQRDYLRRLIGIVLGGRRNPYEDAYAYVSFSGSGTLPADAKSLARLHLNTILTRIRKVLSEKGASLGDSTRAHLMDCSNRVTKALEASYTSGDL
;
A
#
# COMPACT_ATOMS: atom_id res chain seq x y z
N VAL A 1 -31.75 -11.35 -17.90
CA VAL A 1 -31.69 -12.57 -18.72
C VAL A 1 -30.39 -13.21 -18.37
N GLU A 2 -30.45 -14.39 -17.76
CA GLU A 2 -29.26 -15.14 -17.40
C GLU A 2 -28.92 -16.10 -18.54
N ILE A 3 -27.67 -16.07 -18.98
CA ILE A 3 -27.15 -17.01 -19.98
C ILE A 3 -26.02 -17.78 -19.32
N GLN A 4 -26.21 -19.09 -19.19
CA GLN A 4 -25.16 -20.00 -18.75
C GLN A 4 -24.47 -20.59 -19.97
N VAL A 5 -23.16 -20.46 -20.03
CA VAL A 5 -22.32 -21.04 -21.08
C VAL A 5 -21.36 -22.01 -20.42
N GLU A 6 -21.49 -23.28 -20.74
CA GLU A 6 -20.52 -24.31 -20.38
C GLU A 6 -19.45 -24.35 -21.48
N ALA A 7 -18.22 -23.98 -21.14
CA ALA A 7 -17.10 -23.97 -22.06
C ALA A 7 -16.03 -24.94 -21.58
N THR A 8 -15.81 -26.02 -22.34
CA THR A 8 -14.72 -26.97 -22.09
C THR A 8 -13.48 -26.59 -22.88
N PHE A 9 -12.41 -26.27 -22.18
CA PHE A 9 -11.10 -25.97 -22.74
C PHE A 9 -10.24 -27.23 -22.69
N SER A 10 -9.81 -27.71 -23.85
CA SER A 10 -8.83 -28.80 -23.95
C SER A 10 -7.42 -28.27 -23.77
N GLY A 11 -6.72 -28.73 -22.73
CA GLY A 11 -5.34 -28.37 -22.42
C GLY A 11 -4.34 -29.46 -22.81
N GLY A 12 -3.14 -29.06 -23.24
CA GLY A 12 -1.98 -29.94 -23.36
C GLY A 12 -1.05 -29.77 -22.15
N TYR A 13 -0.39 -30.85 -21.71
CA TYR A 13 0.55 -30.84 -20.58
C TYR A 13 1.65 -29.79 -20.80
N SER A 14 1.68 -28.71 -20.02
CA SER A 14 2.84 -27.82 -19.95
C SER A 14 3.95 -28.55 -19.20
N ARG A 15 5.13 -28.66 -19.81
CA ARG A 15 6.33 -29.28 -19.21
C ARG A 15 7.03 -28.39 -18.17
N TYR A 16 6.54 -27.17 -17.95
CA TYR A 16 7.03 -26.24 -16.93
C TYR A 16 5.90 -25.92 -15.97
N GLY A 17 6.07 -26.36 -14.73
CA GLY A 17 5.07 -26.36 -13.68
C GLY A 17 4.48 -24.99 -13.37
N SER A 18 3.18 -24.93 -13.54
CA SER A 18 2.24 -24.21 -12.67
C SER A 18 0.96 -25.02 -12.79
N ASP A 19 0.83 -26.03 -11.92
CA ASP A 19 -0.43 -26.74 -11.78
C ASP A 19 -1.43 -25.72 -11.22
N ASP A 20 -2.48 -25.45 -11.99
CA ASP A 20 -3.66 -24.70 -11.52
C ASP A 20 -4.38 -25.61 -10.50
N ASP A 21 -4.43 -25.17 -9.25
CA ASP A 21 -4.78 -25.98 -8.06
C ASP A 21 -6.28 -26.25 -7.89
N GLY A 22 -7.11 -25.74 -8.81
CA GLY A 22 -8.57 -25.88 -8.77
C GLY A 22 -9.18 -26.95 -9.68
N VAL A 23 -8.40 -27.67 -10.50
CA VAL A 23 -8.95 -28.52 -11.57
C VAL A 23 -8.52 -29.98 -11.43
N ALA A 24 -9.48 -30.89 -11.29
CA ALA A 24 -9.24 -32.33 -11.12
C ALA A 24 -8.52 -33.00 -12.32
N ASP A 25 -8.58 -32.41 -13.53
CA ASP A 25 -7.86 -32.87 -14.72
C ASP A 25 -7.43 -31.68 -15.62
N PRO A 26 -6.13 -31.38 -15.73
CA PRO A 26 -5.64 -30.25 -16.53
C PRO A 26 -5.74 -30.48 -18.06
N ARG A 27 -6.13 -31.69 -18.51
CA ARG A 27 -6.35 -31.99 -19.93
C ARG A 27 -7.68 -31.44 -20.44
N GLY A 28 -8.61 -31.13 -19.53
CA GLY A 28 -9.92 -30.61 -19.86
C GLY A 28 -10.52 -29.85 -18.69
N LEU A 29 -10.55 -28.52 -18.80
CA LEU A 29 -11.22 -27.66 -17.84
C LEU A 29 -12.57 -27.24 -18.40
N THR A 30 -13.66 -27.61 -17.74
CA THR A 30 -14.98 -27.06 -18.04
C THR A 30 -15.25 -25.87 -17.13
N VAL A 31 -15.37 -24.68 -17.72
CA VAL A 31 -15.77 -23.46 -17.02
C VAL A 31 -17.23 -23.19 -17.34
N VAL A 32 -18.04 -23.02 -16.30
CA VAL A 32 -19.39 -22.51 -16.43
C VAL A 32 -19.33 -20.99 -16.28
N ILE A 33 -19.70 -20.26 -17.33
CA ILE A 33 -19.73 -18.80 -17.36
C ILE A 33 -21.19 -18.36 -17.31
N HIS A 34 -21.54 -17.56 -16.31
CA HIS A 34 -22.85 -16.94 -16.19
C HIS A 34 -22.78 -15.49 -16.71
N TYR A 35 -23.66 -15.15 -17.64
CA TYR A 35 -23.85 -13.79 -18.13
C TYR A 35 -25.22 -13.26 -17.70
N SER A 36 -25.21 -12.22 -16.88
CA SER A 36 -26.41 -11.50 -16.47
C SER A 36 -26.64 -10.29 -17.37
N LEU A 37 -27.65 -10.37 -18.25
CA LEU A 37 -28.09 -9.24 -19.06
C LEU A 37 -29.24 -8.52 -18.34
N ALA A 38 -28.92 -7.39 -17.72
CA ALA A 38 -29.89 -6.54 -17.05
C ALA A 38 -30.37 -5.41 -17.96
N LYS A 39 -31.67 -5.11 -17.90
CA LYS A 39 -32.21 -3.89 -18.50
C LYS A 39 -31.78 -2.70 -17.64
N LEU A 40 -31.32 -1.61 -18.28
CA LEU A 40 -31.00 -0.39 -17.54
C LEU A 40 -32.23 0.15 -16.79
N PRO A 41 -32.02 0.78 -15.61
CA PRO A 41 -33.09 1.44 -14.86
C PRO A 41 -33.85 2.48 -15.69
N ASP A 42 -35.02 2.89 -15.17
CA ASP A 42 -35.82 3.94 -15.79
C ASP A 42 -35.04 5.28 -15.84
N PRO A 43 -35.30 6.15 -16.83
CA PRO A 43 -34.54 7.39 -17.05
C PRO A 43 -34.75 8.48 -16.00
N GLY A 44 -35.44 8.21 -14.88
CA GLY A 44 -35.74 9.19 -13.83
C GLY A 44 -34.56 9.56 -12.92
N TYR A 45 -33.42 8.90 -13.03
CA TYR A 45 -32.25 9.18 -12.20
C TYR A 45 -31.62 10.52 -12.59
N LYS A 46 -31.35 11.35 -11.59
CA LYS A 46 -30.57 12.58 -11.76
C LYS A 46 -29.09 12.31 -11.43
N PRO A 47 -28.19 12.36 -12.42
CA PRO A 47 -26.75 12.27 -12.18
C PRO A 47 -26.29 13.37 -11.23
N ARG A 48 -25.26 13.06 -10.44
CA ARG A 48 -24.60 14.04 -9.57
C ARG A 48 -23.17 14.23 -10.06
N PHE A 49 -22.82 15.48 -10.36
CA PHE A 49 -21.48 15.81 -10.85
C PHE A 49 -20.42 15.62 -9.76
N ALA A 50 -19.23 15.21 -10.19
CA ALA A 50 -18.10 14.98 -9.30
C ALA A 50 -17.34 16.27 -8.99
N ASP A 51 -16.76 16.33 -7.80
CA ASP A 51 -15.78 17.33 -7.38
C ASP A 51 -14.55 16.61 -6.83
N TYR A 52 -13.36 16.93 -7.35
CA TYR A 52 -12.15 16.19 -7.00
C TYR A 52 -11.67 16.40 -5.55
N ARG A 53 -12.28 17.33 -4.81
CA ARG A 53 -12.12 17.48 -3.36
C ARG A 53 -12.74 16.32 -2.58
N VAL A 54 -13.74 15.64 -3.14
CA VAL A 54 -14.49 14.55 -2.48
C VAL A 54 -14.35 13.24 -3.25
N GLY A 55 -13.83 12.20 -2.60
CA GLY A 55 -13.42 10.95 -3.22
C GLY A 55 -14.54 9.99 -3.57
N HIS A 56 -15.11 10.11 -4.77
CA HIS A 56 -16.07 9.14 -5.30
C HIS A 56 -15.59 8.48 -6.59
N PHE A 57 -15.96 7.21 -6.79
CA PHE A 57 -15.86 6.56 -8.10
C PHE A 57 -16.71 7.33 -9.10
N LEU A 58 -16.27 7.36 -10.36
CA LEU A 58 -16.90 8.19 -11.38
C LEU A 58 -17.07 7.47 -12.70
N ASN A 59 -18.10 7.89 -13.42
CA ASN A 59 -18.25 7.68 -14.85
C ASN A 59 -17.98 9.01 -15.56
N ALA A 60 -17.28 8.96 -16.68
CA ALA A 60 -16.92 10.15 -17.46
C ALA A 60 -17.43 10.03 -18.89
N ASN A 61 -18.11 11.06 -19.37
CA ASN A 61 -18.54 11.20 -20.76
C ASN A 61 -17.86 12.41 -21.39
N LEU A 62 -17.59 12.31 -22.70
CA LEU A 62 -17.05 13.42 -23.47
C LEU A 62 -18.21 14.09 -24.22
N ASP A 63 -18.57 15.31 -23.81
CA ASP A 63 -19.58 16.13 -24.44
C ASP A 63 -18.92 17.20 -25.34
N PHE A 64 -18.86 16.91 -26.64
CA PHE A 64 -18.34 17.84 -27.65
C PHE A 64 -19.23 19.07 -27.88
N GLY A 65 -20.48 19.05 -27.39
CA GLY A 65 -21.38 20.19 -27.44
C GLY A 65 -21.25 21.14 -26.24
N SER A 66 -20.46 20.76 -25.24
CA SER A 66 -20.29 21.55 -24.02
C SER A 66 -19.68 22.91 -24.30
N GLU A 67 -20.31 23.96 -23.77
CA GLU A 67 -19.78 25.33 -23.77
C GLU A 67 -18.82 25.58 -22.60
N ASN A 68 -18.53 24.58 -21.76
CA ASN A 68 -17.59 24.72 -20.66
C ASN A 68 -16.18 24.99 -21.19
N PRO A 69 -15.58 26.16 -20.90
CA PRO A 69 -14.28 26.52 -21.45
C PRO A 69 -13.13 25.67 -20.88
N ASP A 70 -13.33 25.02 -19.72
CA ASP A 70 -12.27 24.29 -19.01
C ASP A 70 -12.18 22.82 -19.44
N SER A 71 -13.32 22.17 -19.73
CA SER A 71 -13.35 20.77 -20.11
C SER A 71 -14.66 20.35 -20.76
N SER A 72 -14.57 19.55 -21.83
CA SER A 72 -15.70 18.80 -22.40
C SER A 72 -16.00 17.49 -21.67
N LEU A 73 -15.25 17.15 -20.61
CA LEU A 73 -15.48 15.94 -19.82
C LEU A 73 -16.50 16.19 -18.72
N GLU A 74 -17.65 15.53 -18.82
CA GLU A 74 -18.63 15.45 -17.75
C GLU A 74 -18.32 14.25 -16.86
N ARG A 75 -18.07 14.51 -15.57
CA ARG A 75 -17.75 13.47 -14.59
C ARG A 75 -18.89 13.38 -13.58
N MET A 76 -19.49 12.20 -13.46
CA MET A 76 -20.59 11.94 -12.54
C MET A 76 -20.16 10.90 -11.51
N ILE A 77 -20.54 11.10 -10.25
CA ILE A 77 -20.24 10.14 -9.20
C ILE A 77 -21.12 8.90 -9.32
N ASN A 78 -20.56 7.75 -8.94
CA ASN A 78 -21.32 6.52 -8.77
C ASN A 78 -22.04 6.57 -7.42
N ARG A 79 -23.38 6.51 -7.41
CA ARG A 79 -24.18 6.47 -6.18
C ARG A 79 -25.53 5.78 -6.37
N TRP A 80 -26.13 5.30 -5.29
CA TRP A 80 -27.49 4.74 -5.28
C TRP A 80 -28.58 5.81 -5.44
N ARG A 81 -29.68 5.46 -6.12
CA ARG A 81 -30.90 6.28 -6.14
C ARG A 81 -31.63 6.18 -4.80
N LEU A 82 -31.34 7.12 -3.88
CA LEU A 82 -32.03 7.24 -2.60
C LEU A 82 -32.97 8.44 -2.57
N GLU A 83 -34.24 8.14 -2.35
CA GLU A 83 -35.30 9.14 -2.21
C GLU A 83 -36.09 8.87 -0.94
N LYS A 84 -36.39 9.90 -0.14
CA LYS A 84 -37.23 9.72 1.05
C LYS A 84 -38.63 9.23 0.66
N SER A 85 -39.16 8.26 1.40
CA SER A 85 -40.56 7.84 1.27
C SER A 85 -41.52 8.98 1.63
N ASP A 86 -41.22 9.73 2.70
CA ASP A 86 -41.85 11.01 3.01
C ASP A 86 -40.83 12.15 2.83
N PRO A 87 -40.91 12.90 1.72
CA PRO A 87 -39.99 14.00 1.44
C PRO A 87 -40.01 15.13 2.48
N LYS A 88 -41.12 15.29 3.22
CA LYS A 88 -41.28 16.38 4.20
C LYS A 88 -40.77 16.00 5.58
N ALA A 89 -40.59 14.72 5.86
CA ALA A 89 -40.08 14.27 7.14
C ALA A 89 -38.59 14.60 7.29
N LYS A 90 -38.22 15.11 8.47
CA LYS A 90 -36.81 15.34 8.83
C LYS A 90 -35.99 14.07 8.69
N LEU A 91 -36.58 12.94 9.12
CA LEU A 91 -35.98 11.61 9.06
C LEU A 91 -37.01 10.63 8.48
N SER A 92 -36.72 10.04 7.32
CA SER A 92 -37.61 9.13 6.58
C SER A 92 -36.84 7.91 6.09
N PRO A 93 -37.42 6.70 6.05
CA PRO A 93 -36.82 5.62 5.28
C PRO A 93 -36.78 5.98 3.79
N PRO A 94 -35.84 5.39 3.02
CA PRO A 94 -35.82 5.54 1.58
C PRO A 94 -37.01 4.79 0.94
N ARG A 95 -37.44 5.22 -0.25
CA ARG A 95 -38.45 4.55 -1.07
C ARG A 95 -38.00 3.15 -1.49
N LYS A 96 -36.73 3.04 -1.89
CA LYS A 96 -36.04 1.79 -2.15
C LYS A 96 -34.87 1.71 -1.18
N GLN A 97 -34.97 0.79 -0.23
CA GLN A 97 -33.92 0.52 0.74
C GLN A 97 -32.78 -0.28 0.10
N ILE A 98 -31.54 -0.04 0.53
CA ILE A 98 -30.40 -0.88 0.15
C ILE A 98 -30.40 -2.06 1.12
N VAL A 99 -30.74 -3.24 0.62
CA VAL A 99 -30.83 -4.47 1.42
C VAL A 99 -29.61 -5.31 1.13
N TRP A 100 -28.77 -5.48 2.14
CA TRP A 100 -27.61 -6.36 2.11
C TRP A 100 -27.99 -7.76 2.59
N TRP A 101 -27.68 -8.75 1.76
CA TRP A 101 -27.85 -10.15 2.10
C TRP A 101 -26.51 -10.75 2.51
N VAL A 102 -26.42 -11.17 3.78
CA VAL A 102 -25.26 -11.88 4.31
C VAL A 102 -25.46 -13.36 3.99
N GLU A 103 -24.55 -13.94 3.20
CA GLU A 103 -24.61 -15.36 2.82
C GLU A 103 -24.71 -16.27 4.07
N ASP A 104 -25.37 -17.41 3.91
CA ASP A 104 -25.61 -18.37 4.98
C ASP A 104 -24.35 -19.14 5.42
N ASN A 105 -23.32 -19.17 4.57
CA ASN A 105 -22.00 -19.75 4.85
C ASN A 105 -21.11 -18.87 5.77
N VAL A 106 -21.50 -17.62 6.04
CA VAL A 106 -20.78 -16.74 6.99
C VAL A 106 -20.91 -17.35 8.39
N PRO A 107 -19.79 -17.63 9.09
CA PRO A 107 -19.82 -18.22 10.43
C PRO A 107 -20.66 -17.39 11.41
N GLN A 108 -21.51 -18.05 12.20
CA GLN A 108 -22.48 -17.39 13.07
C GLN A 108 -21.83 -16.43 14.06
N GLU A 109 -20.62 -16.75 14.53
CA GLU A 109 -19.84 -15.89 15.43
C GLU A 109 -19.41 -14.56 14.80
N TYR A 110 -19.33 -14.49 13.46
CA TYR A 110 -18.87 -13.29 12.74
C TYR A 110 -20.00 -12.47 12.14
N ARG A 111 -21.18 -13.05 11.94
CA ARG A 111 -22.34 -12.34 11.38
C ARG A 111 -22.69 -11.04 12.12
N PRO A 112 -22.62 -10.95 13.47
CA PRO A 112 -22.87 -9.69 14.17
C PRO A 112 -21.88 -8.59 13.77
N PHE A 113 -20.60 -8.89 13.60
CA PHE A 113 -19.59 -7.90 13.21
C PHE A 113 -19.76 -7.44 11.75
N VAL A 114 -20.18 -8.35 10.86
CA VAL A 114 -20.53 -8.01 9.47
C VAL A 114 -21.76 -7.11 9.44
N GLU A 115 -22.82 -7.48 10.16
CA GLU A 115 -24.04 -6.68 10.26
C GLU A 115 -23.75 -5.29 10.85
N GLU A 116 -22.97 -5.21 11.92
CA GLU A 116 -22.55 -3.94 12.50
C GLU A 116 -21.76 -3.08 11.50
N GLY A 117 -20.83 -3.67 10.75
CA GLY A 117 -20.04 -2.93 9.75
C GLY A 117 -20.89 -2.35 8.62
N ILE A 118 -21.88 -3.10 8.12
CA ILE A 118 -22.83 -2.63 7.10
C ILE A 118 -23.72 -1.52 7.68
N LEU A 119 -24.32 -1.76 8.85
CA LEU A 119 -25.27 -0.85 9.46
C LEU A 119 -24.61 0.42 10.03
N GLU A 120 -23.30 0.43 10.25
CA GLU A 120 -22.56 1.60 10.74
C GLU A 120 -22.76 2.82 9.82
N TRP A 121 -22.85 2.59 8.51
CA TRP A 121 -23.10 3.64 7.51
C TRP A 121 -24.45 4.34 7.69
N ASN A 122 -25.44 3.72 8.36
CA ASN A 122 -26.69 4.40 8.68
C ASN A 122 -26.46 5.65 9.55
N LYS A 123 -25.39 5.70 10.35
CA LYS A 123 -25.03 6.92 11.10
C LYS A 123 -24.85 8.13 10.18
N ALA A 124 -24.24 7.94 9.01
CA ALA A 124 -24.06 9.01 8.02
C ALA A 124 -25.38 9.35 7.31
N PHE A 125 -26.14 8.34 6.90
CA PHE A 125 -27.45 8.51 6.27
C PHE A 125 -28.48 9.21 7.18
N GLU A 126 -28.47 8.92 8.47
CA GLU A 126 -29.36 9.57 9.45
C GLU A 126 -29.10 11.07 9.57
N ARG A 127 -27.82 11.50 9.49
CA ARG A 127 -27.46 12.93 9.51
C ARG A 127 -28.01 13.71 8.32
N ILE A 128 -28.19 13.05 7.18
CA ILE A 128 -28.78 13.63 5.96
C ILE A 128 -30.28 13.31 5.81
N GLY A 129 -30.90 12.72 6.83
CA GLY A 129 -32.34 12.54 6.94
C GLY A 129 -32.90 11.22 6.43
N PHE A 130 -32.06 10.21 6.20
CA PHE A 130 -32.49 8.86 5.88
C PHE A 130 -32.45 7.95 7.10
N ARG A 131 -33.58 7.33 7.45
CA ARG A 131 -33.63 6.29 8.49
C ARG A 131 -33.41 4.93 7.85
N ASN A 132 -32.51 4.12 8.39
CA ASN A 132 -32.28 2.75 7.91
C ASN A 132 -32.10 2.72 6.38
N ALA A 133 -31.21 3.56 5.84
CA ALA A 133 -30.93 3.55 4.41
C ALA A 133 -30.40 2.18 3.96
N LEU A 134 -29.56 1.57 4.81
CA LEU A 134 -29.11 0.20 4.72
C LEU A 134 -29.90 -0.69 5.69
N SER A 135 -30.16 -1.91 5.26
CA SER A 135 -30.66 -3.00 6.10
C SER A 135 -29.88 -4.28 5.81
N VAL A 136 -29.81 -5.17 6.79
CA VAL A 136 -29.15 -6.46 6.67
C VAL A 136 -30.18 -7.56 6.80
N ARG A 137 -30.06 -8.59 5.97
CA ARG A 137 -30.79 -9.85 6.06
C ARG A 137 -29.79 -10.99 6.01
N TRP A 138 -29.95 -11.98 6.88
CA TRP A 138 -29.17 -13.19 6.78
C TRP A 138 -29.92 -14.15 5.88
N GLN A 139 -29.22 -14.60 4.83
CA GLN A 139 -29.75 -15.61 3.93
C GLN A 139 -30.05 -16.89 4.73
N ASN A 140 -31.12 -17.57 4.34
CA ASN A 140 -31.50 -18.87 4.88
C ASN A 140 -31.94 -19.80 3.75
N GLU A 141 -32.15 -21.08 4.09
CA GLU A 141 -32.51 -22.14 3.14
C GLU A 141 -33.78 -21.87 2.29
N ARG A 142 -34.61 -20.89 2.65
CA ARG A 142 -35.83 -20.54 1.91
C ARG A 142 -35.61 -19.44 0.86
N ASP A 143 -34.44 -18.81 0.85
CA ASP A 143 -34.12 -17.74 -0.10
C ASP A 143 -33.57 -18.35 -1.40
N GLU A 144 -34.41 -18.47 -2.43
CA GLU A 144 -34.09 -19.09 -3.73
C GLU A 144 -33.44 -18.09 -4.71
N PHE A 145 -32.34 -17.42 -4.33
CA PHE A 145 -31.57 -16.57 -5.25
C PHE A 145 -30.06 -16.86 -5.17
N ASP A 146 -29.38 -16.68 -6.30
CA ASP A 146 -27.92 -16.81 -6.38
C ASP A 146 -27.26 -15.54 -5.84
N PRO A 147 -26.23 -15.62 -4.98
CA PRO A 147 -25.54 -14.45 -4.49
C PRO A 147 -24.90 -13.55 -5.57
N GLU A 148 -24.69 -14.04 -6.80
CA GLU A 148 -24.21 -13.23 -7.93
C GLU A 148 -25.34 -12.56 -8.75
N ASP A 149 -26.60 -12.70 -8.32
CA ASP A 149 -27.74 -12.04 -8.95
C ASP A 149 -27.71 -10.52 -8.68
N ILE A 150 -27.58 -9.76 -9.77
CA ILE A 150 -27.55 -8.28 -9.82
C ILE A 150 -28.73 -7.57 -9.12
N ASN A 151 -29.81 -8.29 -8.79
CA ASN A 151 -30.95 -7.73 -8.07
C ASN A 151 -30.72 -7.62 -6.56
N TYR A 152 -29.67 -8.23 -6.01
CA TYR A 152 -29.42 -8.32 -4.57
C TYR A 152 -27.99 -7.86 -4.26
N CYS A 153 -27.84 -6.93 -3.31
CA CYS A 153 -26.51 -6.61 -2.77
C CYS A 153 -26.10 -7.73 -1.82
N THR A 154 -24.99 -8.41 -2.08
CA THR A 154 -24.58 -9.56 -1.27
C THR A 154 -23.24 -9.35 -0.56
N PHE A 155 -23.17 -9.84 0.68
CA PHE A 155 -21.91 -10.04 1.38
C PHE A 155 -21.57 -11.53 1.32
N ARG A 156 -20.56 -11.86 0.52
CA ARG A 156 -20.17 -13.22 0.18
C ARG A 156 -18.95 -13.66 0.97
N TRP A 157 -18.98 -14.90 1.45
CA TRP A 157 -17.90 -15.48 2.24
C TRP A 157 -17.21 -16.60 1.49
N ILE A 158 -16.07 -16.28 0.90
CA ILE A 158 -15.29 -17.24 0.12
C ILE A 158 -14.07 -17.73 0.88
N THR A 159 -13.46 -18.78 0.36
CA THR A 159 -12.25 -19.37 0.91
C THR A 159 -11.38 -19.79 -0.26
N THR A 160 -10.26 -19.09 -0.44
CA THR A 160 -9.28 -19.43 -1.47
C THR A 160 -7.89 -19.66 -0.85
N SER A 161 -6.88 -19.89 -1.70
CA SER A 161 -5.46 -19.82 -1.31
C SER A 161 -4.91 -18.39 -1.34
N SER A 162 -5.72 -17.41 -1.75
CA SER A 162 -5.42 -15.98 -1.76
C SER A 162 -6.05 -15.27 -0.57
N THR A 163 -5.57 -14.06 -0.26
CA THR A 163 -6.12 -13.25 0.83
C THR A 163 -6.54 -11.90 0.29
N PHE A 164 -7.85 -11.61 0.23
CA PHE A 164 -8.37 -10.32 -0.23
C PHE A 164 -9.79 -10.07 0.28
N ALA A 165 -10.22 -8.81 0.16
CA ALA A 165 -11.62 -8.41 0.18
C ALA A 165 -11.82 -7.47 -1.00
N MET A 166 -13.00 -7.51 -1.61
CA MET A 166 -13.27 -6.70 -2.80
C MET A 166 -14.74 -6.35 -2.90
N SER A 167 -15.02 -5.05 -3.08
CA SER A 167 -16.30 -4.58 -3.56
C SER A 167 -16.40 -4.71 -5.08
N ALA A 168 -17.42 -5.41 -5.55
CA ALA A 168 -17.81 -5.45 -6.95
C ALA A 168 -19.02 -4.53 -7.15
N LEU A 169 -18.76 -3.35 -7.71
CA LEU A 169 -19.80 -2.33 -7.96
C LEU A 169 -20.16 -2.28 -9.44
N ARG A 170 -21.46 -2.20 -9.72
CA ARG A 170 -21.98 -2.03 -11.08
C ARG A 170 -22.80 -0.74 -11.13
N SER A 171 -22.36 0.21 -11.95
CA SER A 171 -23.10 1.46 -12.18
C SER A 171 -23.52 1.57 -13.64
N ASN A 172 -24.61 2.32 -13.86
CA ASN A 172 -25.02 2.72 -15.19
C ASN A 172 -23.93 3.63 -15.79
N PRO A 173 -23.25 3.22 -16.88
CA PRO A 173 -22.11 3.95 -17.43
C PRO A 173 -22.50 5.34 -17.96
N LEU A 174 -23.79 5.57 -18.25
CA LEU A 174 -24.28 6.83 -18.78
C LEU A 174 -24.62 7.86 -17.70
N THR A 175 -25.02 7.40 -16.51
CA THR A 175 -25.58 8.28 -15.46
C THR A 175 -24.85 8.22 -14.12
N GLY A 176 -24.08 7.15 -13.86
CA GLY A 176 -23.49 6.89 -12.54
C GLY A 176 -24.48 6.31 -11.52
N GLU A 177 -25.72 5.96 -11.91
CA GLU A 177 -26.65 5.26 -11.01
C GLU A 177 -26.11 3.88 -10.64
N MET A 178 -25.92 3.61 -9.35
CA MET A 178 -25.58 2.28 -8.87
C MET A 178 -26.76 1.33 -9.05
N ILE A 179 -26.46 0.18 -9.64
CA ILE A 179 -27.42 -0.89 -9.94
C ILE A 179 -27.27 -1.99 -8.90
N ASP A 180 -26.02 -2.32 -8.59
CA ASP A 180 -25.63 -3.48 -7.81
C ASP A 180 -24.30 -3.21 -7.09
N GLY A 181 -24.14 -3.85 -5.93
CA GLY A 181 -22.98 -3.73 -5.06
C GLY A 181 -22.82 -4.98 -4.23
N ASP A 182 -21.77 -5.74 -4.51
CA ASP A 182 -21.40 -6.95 -3.78
C ASP A 182 -20.09 -6.74 -3.03
N VAL A 183 -19.94 -7.49 -1.94
CA VAL A 183 -18.67 -7.63 -1.22
C VAL A 183 -18.26 -9.09 -1.24
N ILE A 184 -17.11 -9.36 -1.82
CA ILE A 184 -16.45 -10.66 -1.76
C ILE A 184 -15.44 -10.59 -0.63
N PHE A 185 -15.67 -11.37 0.42
CA PHE A 185 -14.81 -11.43 1.60
C PHE A 185 -14.14 -12.80 1.69
N ASP A 186 -12.81 -12.84 1.56
CA ASP A 186 -12.08 -14.09 1.70
C ASP A 186 -11.71 -14.37 3.16
N ALA A 187 -12.22 -15.48 3.71
CA ALA A 187 -11.94 -15.92 5.07
C ALA A 187 -10.47 -16.31 5.33
N SER A 188 -9.65 -16.40 4.27
CA SER A 188 -8.24 -16.74 4.32
C SER A 188 -7.42 -15.88 5.28
N TRP A 189 -7.68 -14.58 5.37
CA TRP A 189 -6.91 -13.74 6.30
C TRP A 189 -7.20 -14.05 7.76
N ILE A 190 -8.43 -14.48 8.09
CA ILE A 190 -8.82 -14.89 9.44
C ILE A 190 -8.12 -16.21 9.78
N ARG A 191 -8.09 -17.15 8.83
CA ARG A 191 -7.32 -18.40 8.98
C ARG A 191 -5.83 -18.11 9.12
N ALA A 192 -5.27 -17.24 8.29
CA ALA A 192 -3.87 -16.82 8.34
C ALA A 192 -3.56 -16.22 9.72
N TRP A 193 -4.36 -15.28 10.22
CA TRP A 193 -4.19 -14.73 11.55
C TRP A 193 -4.26 -15.78 12.65
N LYS A 194 -5.29 -16.64 12.64
CA LYS A 194 -5.42 -17.70 13.65
C LYS A 194 -4.23 -18.65 13.61
N SER A 195 -3.75 -19.00 12.41
CA SER A 195 -2.56 -19.82 12.19
C SER A 195 -1.30 -19.12 12.70
N GLU A 196 -1.05 -17.87 12.30
CA GLU A 196 0.11 -17.08 12.74
C GLU A 196 0.14 -16.89 14.25
N TYR A 197 -0.99 -16.52 14.83
CA TYR A 197 -1.10 -16.35 16.26
C TYR A 197 -0.89 -17.68 16.99
N ALA A 198 -1.52 -18.77 16.54
CA ALA A 198 -1.31 -20.10 17.12
C ALA A 198 0.14 -20.59 16.96
N PHE A 199 0.76 -20.32 15.81
CA PHE A 199 2.15 -20.64 15.49
C PHE A 199 3.12 -19.90 16.41
N LEU A 200 2.85 -18.63 16.73
CA LEU A 200 3.67 -17.81 17.62
C LEU A 200 3.38 -18.05 19.10
N MET A 201 2.12 -18.32 19.48
CA MET A 201 1.69 -18.57 20.87
C MET A 201 1.77 -20.04 21.30
N HIS A 202 2.13 -20.94 20.38
CA HIS A 202 2.23 -22.37 20.64
C HIS A 202 0.95 -22.94 21.26
N ASN A 203 -0.20 -22.45 20.79
CA ASN A 203 -1.52 -22.89 21.24
C ASN A 203 -2.28 -23.49 20.04
N PRO A 204 -2.11 -24.80 19.76
CA PRO A 204 -2.83 -25.47 18.68
C PRO A 204 -4.36 -25.45 18.89
N GLY A 205 -4.84 -25.27 20.13
CA GLY A 205 -6.27 -25.14 20.44
C GLY A 205 -6.91 -23.83 19.98
N ALA A 206 -6.12 -22.77 19.76
CA ALA A 206 -6.61 -21.49 19.24
C ALA A 206 -6.99 -21.56 17.74
N ALA A 207 -6.32 -22.44 16.98
CA ALA A 207 -6.67 -22.73 15.58
C ALA A 207 -7.86 -23.71 15.48
N ALA A 208 -8.00 -24.64 16.44
CA ALA A 208 -9.00 -25.71 16.41
C ALA A 208 -10.44 -25.29 16.76
N ALA A 209 -10.65 -24.05 17.24
CA ALA A 209 -11.97 -23.57 17.68
C ALA A 209 -12.89 -23.09 16.53
N GLY A 210 -12.45 -23.16 15.28
CA GLY A 210 -13.30 -22.92 14.10
C GLY A 210 -13.31 -24.15 13.19
N GLY A 211 -14.38 -24.94 13.25
CA GLY A 211 -14.77 -25.96 12.28
C GLY A 211 -13.67 -26.89 11.74
N ARG A 212 -13.53 -28.08 12.34
CA ARG A 212 -12.83 -29.21 11.68
C ARG A 212 -13.66 -29.71 10.49
N GLY A 213 -13.26 -29.31 9.29
CA GLY A 213 -13.46 -30.09 8.06
C GLY A 213 -12.15 -30.79 7.70
N GLU A 214 -12.22 -32.03 7.23
CA GLU A 214 -11.09 -32.97 7.03
C GLU A 214 -10.12 -32.64 5.88
N ASP A 215 -10.18 -31.44 5.30
CA ASP A 215 -9.23 -31.01 4.26
C ASP A 215 -8.30 -29.91 4.80
N SER A 216 -7.39 -30.30 5.69
CA SER A 216 -6.34 -29.41 6.20
C SER A 216 -5.02 -29.63 5.45
N ASP A 217 -5.02 -29.44 4.14
CA ASP A 217 -3.78 -29.22 3.39
C ASP A 217 -3.40 -27.74 3.57
N ALA A 218 -2.34 -27.51 4.34
CA ALA A 218 -1.87 -26.20 4.75
C ALA A 218 -1.59 -25.31 3.52
N LEU A 219 -2.42 -24.29 3.36
CA LEU A 219 -2.24 -23.23 2.39
C LEU A 219 -2.46 -21.89 3.07
N LEU A 220 -1.38 -21.11 3.12
CA LEU A 220 -1.33 -19.67 2.88
C LEU A 220 0.07 -19.20 3.23
N THR A 221 0.86 -18.82 2.22
CA THR A 221 1.96 -17.88 2.40
C THR A 221 2.45 -17.28 1.08
N PRO A 222 2.62 -15.95 1.00
CA PRO A 222 3.65 -15.36 0.19
C PRO A 222 4.86 -15.02 1.06
N LEU A 223 5.58 -16.05 1.49
CA LEU A 223 7.04 -16.04 1.55
C LEU A 223 7.43 -17.18 0.59
N ASP A 224 7.49 -16.99 -0.73
CA ASP A 224 8.73 -16.54 -1.37
C ASP A 224 8.48 -16.05 -2.82
N VAL A 225 8.21 -14.73 -2.93
CA VAL A 225 8.91 -13.89 -3.92
C VAL A 225 9.92 -13.02 -3.14
N GLY A 226 10.80 -13.70 -2.40
CA GLY A 226 12.07 -13.18 -1.89
C GLY A 226 12.00 -12.18 -0.72
N GLU A 227 11.37 -12.56 0.39
CA GLU A 227 11.20 -11.83 1.68
C GLU A 227 11.15 -10.28 1.55
N VAL A 228 9.94 -9.76 1.37
CA VAL A 228 9.64 -8.32 1.26
C VAL A 228 10.18 -7.58 2.49
N ILE A 229 11.06 -6.62 2.25
CA ILE A 229 11.73 -5.85 3.31
C ILE A 229 10.86 -4.71 3.83
N SER A 230 9.99 -4.15 2.99
CA SER A 230 9.03 -3.12 3.36
C SER A 230 7.70 -3.47 2.69
N PRO A 231 6.75 -4.06 3.43
CA PRO A 231 5.38 -4.26 2.96
C PRO A 231 4.71 -2.97 2.47
N ILE A 232 5.01 -1.83 3.11
CA ILE A 232 4.47 -0.53 2.70
C ILE A 232 4.94 -0.17 1.28
N LEU A 233 6.25 -0.31 1.04
CA LEU A 233 6.81 -0.07 -0.30
C LEU A 233 6.27 -1.09 -1.31
N ALA A 234 6.19 -2.37 -0.93
CA ALA A 234 5.66 -3.42 -1.81
C ALA A 234 4.21 -3.12 -2.22
N ALA A 235 3.36 -2.73 -1.28
CA ALA A 235 1.98 -2.34 -1.53
C ALA A 235 1.90 -1.11 -2.48
N ARG A 236 2.72 -0.07 -2.25
CA ARG A 236 2.80 1.10 -3.15
C ARG A 236 3.35 0.77 -4.54
N GLU A 237 4.07 -0.33 -4.69
CA GLU A 237 4.59 -0.79 -5.97
C GLU A 237 3.71 -1.88 -6.62
N GLY A 238 2.63 -2.31 -5.93
CA GLY A 238 1.75 -3.39 -6.40
C GLY A 238 2.33 -4.80 -6.28
N PHE A 239 3.37 -5.01 -5.46
CA PHE A 239 3.95 -6.33 -5.19
C PHE A 239 3.15 -7.07 -4.09
N GLY A 240 2.93 -8.38 -4.26
CA GLY A 240 2.26 -9.25 -3.26
C GLY A 240 0.81 -9.61 -3.57
N LEU A 241 0.38 -9.51 -4.83
CA LEU A 241 -0.99 -9.74 -5.28
C LEU A 241 -1.10 -10.98 -6.19
N PRO A 242 -2.28 -11.63 -6.29
CA PRO A 242 -2.54 -12.64 -7.31
C PRO A 242 -2.51 -12.08 -8.75
N PHE A 243 -2.46 -10.75 -8.93
CA PHE A 243 -2.30 -10.11 -10.24
C PHE A 243 -1.31 -8.94 -10.19
N PRO A 244 -0.25 -8.91 -11.01
CA PRO A 244 0.69 -7.80 -11.04
C PRO A 244 0.02 -6.53 -11.60
N LEU A 245 0.13 -5.41 -10.88
CA LEU A 245 0.01 -4.10 -11.50
C LEU A 245 1.13 -3.95 -12.57
N PRO A 246 0.88 -3.29 -13.71
CA PRO A 246 1.88 -3.03 -14.73
C PRO A 246 2.91 -2.13 -14.07
N SER A 247 4.11 -2.69 -13.98
CA SER A 247 5.33 -2.11 -13.42
C SER A 247 5.40 -0.59 -13.53
N ARG A 248 5.61 0.07 -12.38
CA ARG A 248 6.06 1.46 -12.25
C ARG A 248 7.28 1.71 -13.15
N GLY A 249 7.19 2.72 -14.01
CA GLY A 249 8.36 3.42 -14.57
C GLY A 249 8.96 2.93 -15.89
N GLY A 250 8.34 1.99 -16.60
CA GLY A 250 8.62 1.76 -18.02
C GLY A 250 7.71 2.63 -18.88
N PRO A 251 8.17 3.22 -20.01
CA PRO A 251 7.28 3.93 -20.91
C PRO A 251 6.14 2.98 -21.29
N LEU A 252 4.91 3.51 -21.22
CA LEU A 252 3.68 2.99 -21.83
C LEU A 252 3.99 1.78 -22.72
N ALA A 253 3.57 0.57 -22.33
CA ALA A 253 3.58 -0.65 -23.14
C ALA A 253 4.00 -0.39 -24.60
N GLY A 254 5.31 -0.34 -24.89
CA GLY A 254 5.75 0.32 -26.13
C GLY A 254 7.25 0.45 -26.37
N ALA A 255 8.10 0.73 -25.37
CA ALA A 255 9.56 0.75 -25.62
C ALA A 255 10.17 -0.65 -25.48
N ARG A 256 10.05 -1.44 -26.55
CA ARG A 256 10.80 -2.69 -26.72
C ARG A 256 12.28 -2.40 -26.93
N ALA A 257 13.16 -3.27 -26.41
CA ALA A 257 14.55 -3.31 -26.84
C ALA A 257 14.62 -3.48 -28.38
N PRO A 258 15.51 -2.77 -29.09
CA PRO A 258 15.60 -2.87 -30.54
C PRO A 258 15.97 -4.30 -30.96
N GLY A 259 15.08 -4.96 -31.69
CA GLY A 259 15.30 -6.30 -32.25
C GLY A 259 14.31 -7.40 -31.85
N GLN A 260 13.32 -7.14 -30.98
CA GLN A 260 12.24 -8.11 -30.72
C GLN A 260 11.07 -7.97 -31.71
N PRO A 261 10.57 -9.07 -32.32
CA PRO A 261 9.37 -9.04 -33.13
C PRO A 261 8.17 -8.64 -32.26
N PRO A 262 7.11 -8.05 -32.84
CA PRO A 262 5.96 -7.65 -32.06
C PRO A 262 5.34 -8.87 -31.36
N LEU A 263 5.04 -8.74 -30.06
CA LEU A 263 4.02 -9.58 -29.43
C LEU A 263 2.77 -9.42 -30.31
N PRO A 264 2.21 -10.53 -30.83
CA PRO A 264 0.99 -10.47 -31.58
C PRO A 264 -0.08 -9.89 -30.65
N GLU A 265 -0.71 -8.79 -31.05
CA GLU A 265 -2.09 -8.58 -30.64
C GLU A 265 -2.83 -9.85 -31.10
N LEU A 266 -3.31 -10.65 -30.16
CA LEU A 266 -4.16 -11.81 -30.44
C LEU A 266 -5.55 -11.29 -30.81
N VAL A 267 -5.62 -10.59 -31.93
CA VAL A 267 -6.85 -10.17 -32.59
C VAL A 267 -6.93 -10.97 -33.87
N THR A 268 -7.77 -12.01 -33.86
CA THR A 268 -8.04 -12.79 -35.07
C THR A 268 -8.65 -11.86 -36.12
N SER A 269 -8.26 -12.00 -37.38
CA SER A 269 -8.76 -11.20 -38.51
C SER A 269 -10.27 -11.23 -38.70
N GLU A 270 -10.95 -12.18 -38.06
CA GLU A 270 -12.39 -12.44 -38.17
C GLU A 270 -13.25 -11.56 -37.25
N TRP A 271 -12.66 -10.74 -36.38
CA TRP A 271 -13.44 -9.87 -35.51
C TRP A 271 -14.14 -8.75 -36.28
N SER A 272 -15.45 -8.64 -36.09
CA SER A 272 -16.26 -7.53 -36.58
C SER A 272 -15.82 -6.19 -35.96
N PRO A 273 -16.14 -5.04 -36.59
CA PRO A 273 -15.89 -3.72 -36.00
C PRO A 273 -16.47 -3.57 -34.57
N LEU A 274 -17.61 -4.20 -34.29
CA LEU A 274 -18.24 -4.23 -32.97
C LEU A 274 -17.44 -5.06 -31.96
N GLN A 275 -16.92 -6.23 -32.34
CA GLN A 275 -16.07 -7.06 -31.48
C GLN A 275 -14.73 -6.38 -31.18
N ARG A 276 -14.16 -5.66 -32.16
CA ARG A 276 -12.98 -4.81 -31.94
C ARG A 276 -13.27 -3.65 -31.00
N ALA A 277 -14.42 -3.00 -31.14
CA ALA A 277 -14.85 -1.93 -30.24
C ALA A 277 -15.15 -2.45 -28.82
N LEU A 278 -15.79 -3.62 -28.69
CA LEU A 278 -16.01 -4.31 -27.41
C LEU A 278 -14.69 -4.71 -26.77
N SER A 279 -13.75 -5.31 -27.49
CA SER A 279 -12.42 -5.63 -26.96
C SER A 279 -11.67 -4.38 -26.48
N ARG A 280 -11.69 -3.29 -27.26
CA ARG A 280 -11.10 -1.99 -26.88
C ARG A 280 -11.84 -1.28 -25.74
N ARG A 281 -13.11 -1.59 -25.51
CA ARG A 281 -13.89 -1.09 -24.36
C ARG A 281 -13.77 -2.01 -23.14
N MET A 282 -13.49 -3.29 -23.35
CA MET A 282 -13.28 -4.31 -22.32
C MET A 282 -11.82 -4.41 -21.84
N GLY A 283 -10.88 -3.66 -22.46
CA GLY A 283 -9.55 -3.42 -21.92
C GLY A 283 -9.10 -2.00 -22.24
N PRO A 284 -8.63 -1.16 -21.28
CA PRO A 284 -8.32 -1.42 -19.87
C PRO A 284 -9.23 -0.62 -18.90
N SER A 285 -9.94 -1.34 -18.05
CA SER A 285 -10.17 -0.96 -16.65
C SER A 285 -9.86 -2.19 -15.80
N ARG A 286 -8.62 -2.66 -15.93
CA ARG A 286 -8.09 -3.76 -15.10
C ARG A 286 -7.04 -3.20 -14.16
N PHE A 287 -7.42 -2.17 -13.41
CA PHE A 287 -6.78 -1.73 -12.17
C PHE A 287 -7.90 -1.40 -11.21
N ASN A 288 -7.70 -1.69 -9.93
CA ASN A 288 -8.63 -1.49 -8.79
C ASN A 288 -9.21 -2.78 -8.18
N SER A 289 -8.42 -3.84 -8.03
CA SER A 289 -8.70 -4.77 -6.94
C SER A 289 -8.25 -4.09 -5.63
N CYS A 290 -9.15 -3.96 -4.65
CA CYS A 290 -8.79 -3.56 -3.30
C CYS A 290 -7.74 -4.54 -2.75
N GLN A 291 -6.64 -4.00 -2.21
CA GLN A 291 -5.53 -4.75 -1.64
C GLN A 291 -5.41 -4.58 -0.14
N TYR A 292 -6.47 -4.09 0.50
CA TYR A 292 -6.43 -3.77 1.91
C TYR A 292 -6.11 -5.02 2.71
N ILE A 293 -6.92 -6.06 2.54
CA ILE A 293 -6.74 -7.32 3.28
C ILE A 293 -5.49 -8.08 2.85
N SER A 294 -5.17 -8.06 1.54
CA SER A 294 -4.00 -8.75 1.02
C SER A 294 -2.70 -8.20 1.57
N SER A 295 -2.63 -6.92 1.93
CA SER A 295 -1.42 -6.34 2.52
C SER A 295 -1.50 -6.26 4.05
N LYS A 296 -2.69 -6.23 4.65
CA LYS A 296 -2.90 -6.22 6.10
C LYS A 296 -2.42 -7.51 6.79
N HIS A 297 -2.26 -8.62 6.08
CA HIS A 297 -1.70 -9.84 6.68
C HIS A 297 -0.27 -9.66 7.21
N PHE A 298 0.51 -8.72 6.66
CA PHE A 298 1.83 -8.37 7.19
C PHE A 298 1.72 -7.70 8.58
N GLU A 299 0.68 -6.88 8.77
CA GLU A 299 0.37 -6.25 10.06
C GLU A 299 -0.12 -7.27 11.08
N LEU A 300 -0.92 -8.25 10.65
CA LEU A 300 -1.35 -9.39 11.46
C LEU A 300 -0.14 -10.15 12.03
N SER A 301 0.92 -10.35 11.25
CA SER A 301 2.11 -11.03 11.76
C SER A 301 2.80 -10.27 12.91
N LEU A 302 2.92 -8.94 12.80
CA LEU A 302 3.48 -8.11 13.87
C LEU A 302 2.56 -8.06 15.09
N ALA A 303 1.26 -7.88 14.88
CA ALA A 303 0.26 -7.85 15.95
C ALA A 303 0.26 -9.16 16.74
N ALA A 304 0.40 -10.30 16.06
CA ALA A 304 0.51 -11.60 16.71
C ALA A 304 1.73 -11.66 17.63
N MET A 305 2.90 -11.19 17.18
CA MET A 305 4.11 -11.13 18.00
C MET A 305 4.00 -10.17 19.19
N ALA A 306 3.38 -9.02 18.98
CA ALA A 306 3.20 -8.02 20.03
C ALA A 306 2.23 -8.51 21.12
N LEU A 307 1.07 -9.04 20.72
CA LEU A 307 0.08 -9.59 21.64
C LEU A 307 0.61 -10.83 22.36
N ALA A 308 1.36 -11.69 21.65
CA ALA A 308 2.05 -12.81 22.26
C ALA A 308 3.06 -12.36 23.32
N GLY A 309 3.85 -11.33 23.00
CA GLY A 309 4.80 -10.73 23.94
C GLY A 309 4.13 -10.15 25.18
N ALA A 310 2.94 -9.55 25.05
CA ALA A 310 2.17 -9.02 26.16
C ALA A 310 1.52 -10.13 27.03
N ALA A 311 1.11 -11.24 26.42
CA ALA A 311 0.52 -12.39 27.10
C ALA A 311 1.53 -13.18 27.96
N GLY A 312 2.83 -13.10 27.63
CA GLY A 312 3.88 -13.84 28.34
C GLY A 312 3.80 -15.36 28.11
N THR A 313 4.05 -16.16 29.16
CA THR A 313 3.98 -17.64 29.09
C THR A 313 2.56 -18.20 29.26
N ASN A 314 1.53 -17.35 29.29
CA ASN A 314 0.16 -17.78 29.51
C ASN A 314 -0.43 -18.36 28.21
N SER A 315 -0.25 -19.67 28.01
CA SER A 315 -0.78 -20.41 26.86
C SER A 315 -2.31 -20.43 26.79
N ASP A 316 -3.00 -20.12 27.90
CA ASP A 316 -4.47 -20.15 28.00
C ASP A 316 -5.13 -18.82 27.64
N MET A 317 -4.34 -17.79 27.32
CA MET A 317 -4.91 -16.52 26.84
C MET A 317 -5.59 -16.76 25.48
N LYS A 318 -6.91 -16.88 25.53
CA LYS A 318 -7.76 -16.91 24.34
C LYS A 318 -7.58 -15.60 23.58
N LEU A 319 -7.62 -15.71 22.26
CA LEU A 319 -7.61 -14.58 21.35
C LEU A 319 -8.69 -13.57 21.79
N PRO A 320 -8.38 -12.27 21.93
CA PRO A 320 -9.42 -11.30 22.24
C PRO A 320 -10.45 -11.33 21.11
N GLU A 321 -11.67 -11.78 21.39
CA GLU A 321 -12.77 -11.80 20.40
C GLU A 321 -12.98 -10.39 19.81
N GLU A 322 -12.76 -9.37 20.65
CA GLU A 322 -12.74 -7.97 20.26
C GLU A 322 -11.70 -7.66 19.17
N PHE A 323 -10.53 -8.29 19.14
CA PHE A 323 -9.52 -8.05 18.11
C PHE A 323 -10.03 -8.45 16.72
N LEU A 324 -10.49 -9.69 16.56
CA LEU A 324 -11.01 -10.18 15.28
C LEU A 324 -12.31 -9.46 14.90
N GLY A 325 -13.20 -9.22 15.86
CA GLY A 325 -14.43 -8.50 15.63
C GLY A 325 -14.20 -7.08 15.10
N GLN A 326 -13.25 -6.34 15.68
CA GLN A 326 -12.88 -5.01 15.19
C GLN A 326 -12.33 -5.03 13.77
N LEU A 327 -11.47 -5.99 13.44
CA LEU A 327 -10.89 -6.11 12.10
C LEU A 327 -11.92 -6.51 11.04
N ILE A 328 -12.81 -7.46 11.35
CA ILE A 328 -13.93 -7.84 10.47
C ILE A 328 -14.82 -6.63 10.23
N LYS A 329 -15.21 -5.94 11.31
CA LYS A 329 -16.07 -4.74 11.22
C LYS A 329 -15.42 -3.66 10.36
N GLU A 330 -14.14 -3.35 10.56
CA GLU A 330 -13.41 -2.36 9.77
C GLU A 330 -13.40 -2.68 8.27
N VAL A 331 -13.08 -3.92 7.91
CA VAL A 331 -13.00 -4.35 6.51
C VAL A 331 -14.37 -4.32 5.87
N VAL A 332 -15.40 -4.75 6.59
CA VAL A 332 -16.79 -4.65 6.10
C VAL A 332 -17.19 -3.18 5.91
N MET A 333 -16.87 -2.29 6.85
CA MET A 333 -17.12 -0.85 6.68
C MET A 333 -16.42 -0.30 5.43
N HIS A 334 -15.17 -0.70 5.17
CA HIS A 334 -14.38 -0.31 4.01
C HIS A 334 -15.02 -0.75 2.68
N GLU A 335 -15.31 -2.05 2.53
CA GLU A 335 -15.87 -2.58 1.28
C GLU A 335 -17.31 -2.09 1.02
N VAL A 336 -18.10 -1.90 2.08
CA VAL A 336 -19.42 -1.25 1.96
C VAL A 336 -19.26 0.21 1.54
N GLY A 337 -18.22 0.92 2.00
CA GLY A 337 -17.90 2.27 1.55
C GLY A 337 -17.66 2.35 0.04
N HIS A 338 -16.91 1.41 -0.54
CA HIS A 338 -16.78 1.28 -2.00
C HIS A 338 -18.13 1.04 -2.68
N SER A 339 -18.96 0.17 -2.09
CA SER A 339 -20.31 -0.12 -2.58
C SER A 339 -21.27 1.07 -2.46
N LEU A 340 -20.95 2.07 -1.63
CA LEU A 340 -21.65 3.35 -1.53
C LEU A 340 -21.05 4.43 -2.46
N GLY A 341 -19.96 4.13 -3.15
CA GLY A 341 -19.36 4.96 -4.20
C GLY A 341 -18.06 5.65 -3.80
N LEU A 342 -17.52 5.37 -2.61
CA LEU A 342 -16.34 6.06 -2.10
C LEU A 342 -15.05 5.43 -2.62
N ARG A 343 -14.04 6.27 -2.88
CA ARG A 343 -12.66 5.85 -3.19
C ARG A 343 -11.83 5.70 -1.92
N HIS A 344 -10.65 5.10 -2.05
CA HIS A 344 -9.66 5.09 -0.98
C HIS A 344 -9.28 6.52 -0.54
N ASN A 345 -8.97 6.67 0.75
CA ASN A 345 -8.44 7.89 1.34
C ASN A 345 -7.20 7.56 2.19
N PHE A 346 -6.02 7.63 1.57
CA PHE A 346 -4.74 7.25 2.19
C PHE A 346 -4.09 8.35 3.05
N LYS A 347 -4.84 9.43 3.32
CA LYS A 347 -4.39 10.54 4.18
C LYS A 347 -5.16 10.55 5.51
N ALA A 348 -6.17 9.70 5.66
CA ALA A 348 -7.10 9.71 6.77
C ALA A 348 -6.48 9.24 8.09
N SER A 349 -5.40 8.45 8.05
CA SER A 349 -4.61 7.99 9.19
C SER A 349 -3.98 9.14 9.97
N THR A 350 -3.81 10.31 9.33
CA THR A 350 -3.20 11.50 9.92
C THR A 350 -4.14 12.36 10.77
N MET A 351 -5.43 11.99 10.89
CA MET A 351 -6.43 12.77 11.64
C MET A 351 -6.11 12.92 13.14
N LEU A 352 -5.63 11.86 13.78
CA LEU A 352 -5.38 11.82 15.23
C LEU A 352 -3.90 11.78 15.51
N SER A 353 -3.46 12.27 16.67
CA SER A 353 -2.14 11.89 17.18
C SER A 353 -2.11 10.42 17.60
N LEU A 354 -0.92 9.81 17.68
CA LEU A 354 -0.77 8.41 18.11
C LEU A 354 -1.39 8.13 19.49
N ASP A 355 -1.31 9.09 20.41
CA ASP A 355 -1.85 8.90 21.76
C ASP A 355 -3.38 9.00 21.75
N GLN A 356 -3.96 9.85 20.89
CA GLN A 356 -5.42 9.92 20.68
C GLN A 356 -5.96 8.69 19.93
N ALA A 357 -5.21 8.17 18.96
CA ALA A 357 -5.55 6.94 18.24
C ALA A 357 -5.55 5.71 19.17
N ASN A 358 -4.88 5.79 20.31
CA ASN A 358 -4.87 4.75 21.34
C ASN A 358 -5.87 5.02 22.50
N ASP A 359 -6.69 6.06 22.41
CA ASP A 359 -7.71 6.39 23.42
C ASP A 359 -9.13 6.00 22.93
N PRO A 360 -9.73 4.91 23.45
CA PRO A 360 -11.09 4.49 23.12
C PRO A 360 -12.17 5.55 23.34
N ALA A 361 -11.97 6.49 24.26
CA ALA A 361 -12.92 7.58 24.48
C ALA A 361 -12.99 8.53 23.27
N ILE A 362 -11.91 8.62 22.51
CA ILE A 362 -11.82 9.42 21.28
C ILE A 362 -12.19 8.58 20.06
N THR A 363 -11.54 7.42 19.89
CA THR A 363 -11.69 6.59 18.68
C THR A 363 -13.11 6.06 18.49
N ARG A 364 -13.83 5.73 19.58
CA ARG A 364 -15.21 5.21 19.49
C ARG A 364 -16.24 6.30 19.14
N VAL A 365 -15.88 7.57 19.24
CA VAL A 365 -16.75 8.71 18.90
C VAL A 365 -16.39 9.32 17.55
N LYS A 366 -15.10 9.55 17.30
CA LYS A 366 -14.61 10.24 16.10
C LYS A 366 -14.16 9.28 14.98
N GLY A 367 -13.93 8.00 15.30
CA GLY A 367 -13.16 7.09 14.47
C GLY A 367 -11.66 7.17 14.80
N MET A 368 -10.93 6.07 14.59
CA MET A 368 -9.47 6.06 14.75
C MET A 368 -8.77 6.76 13.57
N VAL A 369 -9.43 6.76 12.40
CA VAL A 369 -9.00 7.39 11.16
C VAL A 369 -10.10 8.32 10.65
N GLY A 370 -9.73 9.32 9.84
CA GLY A 370 -10.68 10.27 9.25
C GLY A 370 -11.71 9.62 8.33
N SER A 371 -11.36 8.49 7.71
CA SER A 371 -12.16 7.70 6.80
C SER A 371 -11.81 6.22 6.94
N VAL A 372 -12.80 5.33 6.96
CA VAL A 372 -12.57 3.87 6.88
C VAL A 372 -11.97 3.44 5.55
N MET A 373 -11.93 4.34 4.54
CA MET A 373 -11.36 4.10 3.21
C MET A 373 -9.82 4.16 3.18
N ASP A 374 -9.16 4.29 4.33
CA ASP A 374 -7.70 4.19 4.47
C ASP A 374 -7.24 2.73 4.62
N TYR A 375 -5.96 2.46 4.35
CA TYR A 375 -5.30 1.22 4.70
C TYR A 375 -4.60 1.37 6.04
N SER A 376 -5.39 1.37 7.12
CA SER A 376 -4.88 1.60 8.47
C SER A 376 -4.12 0.36 9.01
N PRO A 377 -3.02 0.55 9.74
CA PRO A 377 -2.31 -0.54 10.41
C PRO A 377 -3.04 -0.95 11.69
N ILE A 378 -2.64 -2.10 12.24
CA ILE A 378 -3.18 -2.55 13.53
C ILE A 378 -2.56 -1.69 14.63
N ASN A 379 -3.39 -1.03 15.43
CA ASN A 379 -2.92 -0.21 16.55
C ASN A 379 -2.38 -1.10 17.68
N ILE A 380 -1.07 -1.08 17.87
CA ILE A 380 -0.37 -1.77 18.95
C ILE A 380 0.22 -0.72 19.88
N ALA A 381 -0.29 -0.68 21.12
CA ALA A 381 0.19 0.26 22.12
C ALA A 381 1.67 -0.02 22.48
N PRO A 382 2.49 1.03 22.68
CA PRO A 382 3.84 0.87 23.19
C PRO A 382 3.85 0.15 24.55
N LYS A 383 4.94 -0.58 24.83
CA LYS A 383 5.12 -1.26 26.12
C LYS A 383 4.93 -0.29 27.29
N GLY A 384 4.06 -0.67 28.23
CA GLY A 384 3.75 0.14 29.41
C GLY A 384 2.58 1.12 29.21
N GLN A 385 2.05 1.26 28.00
CA GLN A 385 0.79 1.95 27.75
C GLN A 385 -0.38 0.94 27.74
N LYS A 386 -1.57 1.42 28.12
CA LYS A 386 -2.79 0.62 28.02
C LYS A 386 -3.15 0.46 26.55
N GLN A 387 -3.47 -0.75 26.12
CA GLN A 387 -3.97 -1.02 24.78
C GLN A 387 -5.34 -0.36 24.57
N GLY A 388 -5.45 0.48 23.54
CA GLY A 388 -6.71 1.00 23.02
C GLY A 388 -7.38 0.03 22.05
N ASP A 389 -8.29 0.53 21.21
CA ASP A 389 -8.85 -0.27 20.12
C ASP A 389 -7.74 -0.66 19.12
N TYR A 390 -7.87 -1.83 18.49
CA TYR A 390 -6.91 -2.37 17.52
C TYR A 390 -7.12 -1.85 16.10
N ALA A 391 -8.36 -1.48 15.79
CA ALA A 391 -8.81 -0.96 14.52
C ALA A 391 -9.94 0.06 14.73
N THR A 392 -10.27 0.83 13.71
CA THR A 392 -11.40 1.76 13.79
C THR A 392 -12.72 0.99 13.93
N THR A 393 -13.54 1.35 14.91
CA THR A 393 -14.82 0.68 15.23
C THR A 393 -16.06 1.42 14.69
N THR A 394 -15.86 2.59 14.09
CA THR A 394 -16.88 3.48 13.54
C THR A 394 -16.33 4.21 12.32
N ILE A 395 -17.22 4.68 11.45
CA ILE A 395 -16.88 5.59 10.34
C ILE A 395 -16.38 6.95 10.86
N GLY A 396 -15.48 7.57 10.10
CA GLY A 396 -14.81 8.82 10.45
C GLY A 396 -15.47 10.07 9.86
N PRO A 397 -15.06 11.29 10.26
CA PRO A 397 -15.65 12.56 9.82
C PRO A 397 -15.67 12.75 8.30
N TYR A 398 -14.64 12.28 7.59
CA TYR A 398 -14.59 12.32 6.12
C TYR A 398 -15.71 11.47 5.51
N ASP A 399 -15.99 10.29 6.06
CA ASP A 399 -17.04 9.39 5.56
C ASP A 399 -18.43 10.05 5.66
N TYR A 400 -18.70 10.72 6.79
CA TYR A 400 -19.93 11.51 6.96
C TYR A 400 -20.06 12.61 5.89
N TRP A 401 -18.95 13.30 5.59
CA TRP A 401 -18.92 14.38 4.62
C TRP A 401 -19.07 13.88 3.18
N ALA A 402 -18.40 12.79 2.82
CA ALA A 402 -18.51 12.16 1.51
C ALA A 402 -19.94 11.68 1.24
N ILE A 403 -20.58 11.03 2.23
CA ILE A 403 -21.99 10.62 2.14
C ILE A 403 -22.92 11.85 2.05
N GLU A 404 -22.62 12.93 2.77
CA GLU A 404 -23.36 14.18 2.63
C GLU A 404 -23.30 14.72 1.19
N TYR A 405 -22.10 14.76 0.62
CA TYR A 405 -21.90 15.19 -0.76
C TYR A 405 -22.64 14.30 -1.76
N ALA A 406 -22.64 12.98 -1.58
CA ALA A 406 -23.28 12.08 -2.54
C ALA A 406 -24.81 11.98 -2.40
N TYR A 407 -25.34 11.96 -1.18
CA TYR A 407 -26.70 11.49 -0.92
C TYR A 407 -27.65 12.53 -0.33
N LYS A 408 -27.16 13.70 0.12
CA LYS A 408 -28.04 14.75 0.63
C LYS A 408 -29.03 15.20 -0.45
N GLN A 409 -30.32 15.11 -0.12
CA GLN A 409 -31.40 15.65 -0.96
C GLN A 409 -31.34 17.18 -0.92
N ILE A 410 -31.27 17.80 -2.10
CA ILE A 410 -31.17 19.25 -2.25
C ILE A 410 -32.37 19.73 -3.07
N ASP A 411 -33.13 20.66 -2.50
CA ASP A 411 -34.17 21.39 -3.19
C ASP A 411 -33.56 22.64 -3.86
N GLY A 412 -33.93 22.92 -5.12
CA GLY A 412 -33.44 24.09 -5.85
C GLY A 412 -32.09 23.86 -6.55
N ASP A 413 -31.15 24.78 -6.37
CA ASP A 413 -29.85 24.77 -7.05
C ASP A 413 -28.88 23.78 -6.40
N GLU A 414 -28.88 22.55 -6.90
CA GLU A 414 -27.99 21.48 -6.46
C GLU A 414 -26.51 21.82 -6.62
N THR A 415 -26.12 22.50 -7.70
CA THR A 415 -24.72 22.84 -7.98
C THR A 415 -24.18 23.81 -6.93
N ALA A 416 -24.98 24.82 -6.55
CA ALA A 416 -24.58 25.79 -5.54
C ALA A 416 -24.40 25.14 -4.15
N GLU A 417 -25.31 24.24 -3.74
CA GLU A 417 -25.21 23.55 -2.46
C GLU A 417 -24.07 22.53 -2.43
N LEU A 418 -23.85 21.78 -3.50
CA LEU A 418 -22.71 20.85 -3.60
C LEU A 418 -21.37 21.58 -3.49
N LYS A 419 -21.25 22.77 -4.09
CA LYS A 419 -20.05 23.61 -3.93
C LYS A 419 -19.82 24.01 -2.47
N LYS A 420 -20.87 24.35 -1.72
CA LYS A 420 -20.76 24.66 -0.28
C LYS A 420 -20.30 23.46 0.54
N ILE A 421 -20.82 22.27 0.22
CA ILE A 421 -20.39 21.03 0.89
C ILE A 421 -18.91 20.76 0.58
N ALA A 422 -18.51 20.80 -0.70
CA ALA A 422 -17.14 20.55 -1.12
C ALA A 422 -16.13 21.61 -0.61
N ALA A 423 -16.57 22.85 -0.38
CA ALA A 423 -15.76 23.93 0.18
C ALA A 423 -15.28 23.67 1.63
N ARG A 424 -15.78 22.61 2.27
CA ARG A 424 -15.30 22.13 3.57
C ARG A 424 -14.00 21.32 3.48
N SER A 425 -13.52 21.01 2.27
CA SER A 425 -12.25 20.28 2.04
C SER A 425 -11.04 20.78 2.86
N PRO A 426 -10.89 22.08 3.20
CA PRO A 426 -9.79 22.57 4.03
C PRO A 426 -9.91 22.20 5.52
N GLU A 427 -11.06 21.67 5.98
CA GLU A 427 -11.23 21.25 7.38
C GLU A 427 -10.22 20.14 7.73
N PRO A 428 -9.50 20.24 8.87
CA PRO A 428 -8.43 19.30 9.23
C PRO A 428 -8.85 17.83 9.30
N ASP A 429 -10.13 17.58 9.59
CA ASP A 429 -10.70 16.24 9.72
C ASP A 429 -11.15 15.63 8.37
N LEU A 430 -11.09 16.40 7.29
CA LEU A 430 -11.60 16.04 5.96
C LEU A 430 -10.48 15.89 4.92
N VAL A 431 -9.24 15.68 5.38
CA VAL A 431 -8.08 15.47 4.51
C VAL A 431 -8.30 14.28 3.56
N PHE A 432 -7.80 14.41 2.34
CA PHE A 432 -8.03 13.44 1.27
C PHE A 432 -6.78 13.17 0.42
N GLY A 433 -6.45 11.89 0.26
CA GLY A 433 -5.45 11.40 -0.71
C GLY A 433 -5.98 10.19 -1.49
N THR A 434 -6.01 10.27 -2.83
CA THR A 434 -6.59 9.23 -3.71
C THR A 434 -5.60 8.10 -4.02
N ASP A 435 -6.08 7.07 -4.72
CA ASP A 435 -5.24 6.05 -5.35
C ASP A 435 -4.13 6.65 -6.20
N GLU A 436 -4.41 7.66 -7.02
CA GLU A 436 -3.38 8.29 -7.85
C GLU A 436 -2.34 9.01 -7.00
N ASP A 437 -2.75 9.67 -5.91
CA ASP A 437 -1.81 10.34 -5.02
C ASP A 437 -0.87 9.34 -4.35
N MET A 438 -1.34 8.13 -4.00
CA MET A 438 -0.47 7.07 -3.48
C MET A 438 0.72 6.82 -4.42
N TYR A 439 0.53 6.89 -5.74
CA TYR A 439 1.59 6.62 -6.69
C TYR A 439 2.34 7.87 -7.16
N LEU A 440 1.64 9.00 -7.29
CA LEU A 440 2.11 10.21 -7.97
C LEU A 440 2.45 11.36 -7.01
N SER A 441 1.88 11.38 -5.81
CA SER A 441 2.17 12.42 -4.84
C SER A 441 3.51 12.12 -4.12
N ASP A 442 4.19 13.20 -3.77
CA ASP A 442 5.37 13.19 -2.89
C ASP A 442 5.00 13.71 -1.48
N ASP A 443 3.75 13.51 -1.06
CA ASP A 443 3.25 13.94 0.25
C ASP A 443 3.53 12.85 1.28
N PRO A 444 4.38 13.09 2.29
CA PRO A 444 4.72 12.08 3.29
C PRO A 444 3.54 11.68 4.19
N ASN A 445 2.39 12.34 4.07
CA ASN A 445 1.15 12.01 4.77
C ASN A 445 0.20 11.12 3.95
N ILE A 446 0.61 10.68 2.75
CA ILE A 446 -0.19 9.78 1.90
C ILE A 446 0.54 8.44 1.83
N ASN A 447 0.21 7.52 2.73
CA ASN A 447 0.82 6.19 2.81
C ASN A 447 -0.23 5.12 3.10
N VAL A 448 0.21 3.87 2.99
CA VAL A 448 -0.52 2.72 3.53
C VAL A 448 0.17 2.25 4.81
N TYR A 449 -0.62 1.76 5.76
CA TYR A 449 -0.14 1.20 7.03
C TYR A 449 0.66 2.16 7.92
N ASP A 450 0.42 3.47 7.80
CA ASP A 450 0.82 4.47 8.80
C ASP A 450 -0.35 4.82 9.71
N LEU A 451 -0.05 5.31 10.92
CA LEU A 451 -1.05 5.76 11.87
C LEU A 451 -0.57 7.01 12.57
N GLY A 452 -1.46 7.97 12.74
CA GLY A 452 -1.20 9.19 13.47
C GLY A 452 -0.74 10.35 12.58
N ASN A 453 -0.88 11.56 13.10
CA ASN A 453 -0.53 12.82 12.43
C ASN A 453 0.97 13.07 12.23
N ASP A 454 1.82 12.11 12.59
CA ASP A 454 3.27 12.16 12.39
C ASP A 454 3.77 10.77 11.94
N PRO A 455 3.69 10.46 10.62
CA PRO A 455 4.18 9.21 10.05
C PRO A 455 5.65 8.89 10.38
N LEU A 456 6.51 9.93 10.51
CA LEU A 456 7.90 9.76 10.94
C LEU A 456 7.98 9.22 12.38
N LEU A 457 7.23 9.82 13.31
CA LEU A 457 7.15 9.35 14.70
C LEU A 457 6.57 7.93 14.79
N TYR A 458 5.58 7.61 13.95
CA TYR A 458 5.04 6.26 13.87
C TYR A 458 6.11 5.25 13.45
N GLY A 459 6.89 5.53 12.40
CA GLY A 459 8.02 4.71 11.97
C GLY A 459 9.07 4.52 13.07
N GLN A 460 9.36 5.58 13.85
CA GLN A 460 10.25 5.49 15.02
C GLN A 460 9.69 4.54 16.10
N ARG A 461 8.41 4.65 16.44
CA ARG A 461 7.76 3.75 17.43
C ARG A 461 7.74 2.30 16.94
N ARG A 462 7.57 2.06 15.63
CA ARG A 462 7.60 0.72 15.03
C ARG A 462 8.96 0.06 15.13
N ILE A 463 10.06 0.79 14.88
CA ILE A 463 11.42 0.27 15.13
C ILE A 463 11.63 -0.02 16.62
N ALA A 464 11.19 0.87 17.51
CA ALA A 464 11.32 0.65 18.95
C ALA A 464 10.58 -0.62 19.43
N LEU A 465 9.37 -0.85 18.91
CA LEU A 465 8.62 -2.08 19.14
C LEU A 465 9.38 -3.30 18.60
N ALA A 466 9.89 -3.24 17.37
CA ALA A 466 10.66 -4.34 16.78
C ALA A 466 11.91 -4.68 17.59
N GLN A 467 12.66 -3.68 18.05
CA GLN A 467 13.83 -3.85 18.91
C GLN A 467 13.49 -4.53 20.24
N GLU A 468 12.35 -4.18 20.85
CA GLU A 468 11.87 -4.82 22.06
C GLU A 468 11.43 -6.27 21.79
N LEU A 469 10.76 -6.53 20.66
CA LEU A 469 10.33 -7.87 20.25
C LEU A 469 11.51 -8.78 19.82
N LEU A 470 12.65 -8.22 19.44
CA LEU A 470 13.87 -8.99 19.14
C LEU A 470 14.55 -9.54 20.40
N LYS A 471 14.38 -8.92 21.58
CA LYS A 471 15.02 -9.36 22.84
C LYS A 471 14.48 -10.71 23.27
N ASN A 472 15.30 -11.74 23.46
CA ASN A 472 14.80 -13.08 23.84
C ASN A 472 13.78 -13.66 22.82
N LEU A 473 13.91 -13.31 21.53
CA LEU A 473 12.99 -13.79 20.48
C LEU A 473 12.92 -15.32 20.46
N GLU A 474 14.08 -15.98 20.49
CA GLU A 474 14.20 -17.43 20.47
C GLU A 474 13.36 -18.13 21.54
N THR A 475 13.53 -17.72 22.81
CA THR A 475 12.79 -18.31 23.94
C THR A 475 11.30 -18.01 23.91
N ARG A 476 10.87 -17.03 23.12
CA ARG A 476 9.46 -16.66 22.97
C ARG A 476 8.75 -17.42 21.86
N VAL A 477 9.45 -17.71 20.76
CA VAL A 477 8.84 -18.22 19.52
C VAL A 477 9.12 -19.70 19.26
N ILE A 478 10.03 -20.33 20.03
CA ILE A 478 10.38 -21.76 19.90
C ILE A 478 10.40 -22.43 21.27
N ARG A 479 9.78 -23.61 21.36
CA ARG A 479 9.90 -24.56 22.48
C ARG A 479 10.74 -25.79 22.12
N ASP A 480 11.11 -26.57 23.14
CA ASP A 480 11.81 -27.84 22.96
C ASP A 480 11.01 -28.79 22.06
N GLY A 481 11.66 -29.32 21.03
CA GLY A 481 11.04 -30.23 20.04
C GLY A 481 10.42 -29.55 18.83
N GLU A 482 10.42 -28.22 18.75
CA GLU A 482 9.90 -27.46 17.59
C GLU A 482 10.96 -27.09 16.56
N SER A 483 10.49 -26.73 15.36
CA SER A 483 11.33 -26.33 14.23
C SER A 483 11.94 -24.94 14.41
N TRP A 484 13.21 -24.80 14.00
CA TRP A 484 13.91 -23.52 13.95
C TRP A 484 13.40 -22.56 12.86
N GLY A 485 12.61 -23.05 11.89
CA GLY A 485 12.00 -22.23 10.85
C GLY A 485 11.12 -21.10 11.39
N ARG A 486 10.48 -21.33 12.56
CA ARG A 486 9.66 -20.32 13.26
C ARG A 486 10.45 -19.06 13.60
N LEU A 487 11.68 -19.23 14.05
CA LEU A 487 12.56 -18.12 14.42
C LEU A 487 12.92 -17.26 13.21
N ARG A 488 13.13 -17.88 12.04
CA ARG A 488 13.40 -17.15 10.80
C ARG A 488 12.21 -16.26 10.41
N ARG A 489 11.00 -16.82 10.39
CA ARG A 489 9.76 -16.08 10.09
C ARG A 489 9.58 -14.90 11.05
N ALA A 490 9.73 -15.15 12.35
CA ALA A 490 9.58 -14.11 13.36
C ALA A 490 10.64 -13.00 13.23
N PHE A 491 11.90 -13.39 13.00
CA PHE A 491 12.99 -12.46 12.77
C PHE A 491 12.77 -11.60 11.51
N SER A 492 12.29 -12.18 10.41
CA SER A 492 12.01 -11.47 9.16
C SER A 492 10.94 -10.39 9.32
N VAL A 493 9.84 -10.68 10.04
CA VAL A 493 8.77 -9.69 10.31
C VAL A 493 9.29 -8.49 11.08
N LEU A 494 10.13 -8.74 12.09
CA LEU A 494 10.73 -7.68 12.92
C LEU A 494 11.77 -6.88 12.14
N LEU A 495 12.59 -7.54 11.32
CA LEU A 495 13.56 -6.88 10.45
C LEU A 495 12.87 -6.01 9.39
N ALA A 496 11.72 -6.43 8.86
CA ALA A 496 10.95 -5.66 7.89
C ALA A 496 10.43 -4.32 8.44
N GLN A 497 10.27 -4.18 9.77
CA GLN A 497 9.87 -2.91 10.38
C GLN A 497 10.90 -1.80 10.15
N TYR A 498 12.19 -2.15 10.00
CA TYR A 498 13.21 -1.20 9.59
C TYR A 498 13.01 -0.73 8.15
N GLY A 499 12.54 -1.60 7.25
CA GLY A 499 12.20 -1.21 5.88
C GLY A 499 10.97 -0.31 5.80
N ASN A 500 9.94 -0.59 6.60
CA ASN A 500 8.76 0.27 6.73
C ASN A 500 9.12 1.66 7.26
N ALA A 501 9.91 1.73 8.34
CA ALA A 501 10.35 3.00 8.91
C ALA A 501 11.31 3.75 7.97
N ALA A 502 12.21 3.04 7.28
CA ALA A 502 13.08 3.63 6.26
C ALA A 502 12.26 4.28 5.13
N TYR A 503 11.19 3.63 4.73
CA TYR A 503 10.29 4.12 3.70
C TYR A 503 9.53 5.38 4.15
N LEU A 504 8.83 5.32 5.28
CA LEU A 504 8.08 6.46 5.82
C LEU A 504 8.98 7.68 6.09
N ALA A 505 10.19 7.45 6.63
CA ALA A 505 11.13 8.54 6.90
C ALA A 505 11.75 9.12 5.63
N ALA A 506 12.06 8.30 4.62
CA ALA A 506 12.71 8.79 3.41
C ALA A 506 11.76 9.68 2.57
N ASP A 507 10.45 9.47 2.61
CA ASP A 507 9.47 10.26 1.87
C ASP A 507 9.39 11.73 2.31
N TYR A 508 9.82 12.06 3.53
CA TYR A 508 9.97 13.47 3.96
C TYR A 508 11.08 14.21 3.21
N ILE A 509 12.09 13.50 2.69
CA ILE A 509 13.28 14.12 2.07
C ILE A 509 12.91 14.54 0.66
N GLY A 510 12.82 15.86 0.44
CA GLY A 510 12.23 16.43 -0.77
C GLY A 510 10.71 16.23 -0.87
N GLY A 511 10.03 15.90 0.24
CA GLY A 511 8.58 15.75 0.29
C GLY A 511 7.85 17.11 0.23
N GLN A 512 6.58 17.09 -0.18
CA GLN A 512 5.73 18.27 -0.29
C GLN A 512 4.27 17.92 0.02
N HIS A 513 3.58 18.76 0.79
CA HIS A 513 2.16 18.57 1.06
C HIS A 513 1.33 19.00 -0.14
N VAL A 514 0.34 18.19 -0.49
CA VAL A 514 -0.63 18.49 -1.55
C VAL A 514 -1.96 18.87 -0.91
N SER A 515 -2.50 20.01 -1.32
CA SER A 515 -3.81 20.51 -0.93
C SER A 515 -4.76 20.53 -2.13
N ARG A 516 -6.05 20.25 -1.86
CA ARG A 516 -7.15 20.32 -2.82
C ARG A 516 -8.00 21.58 -2.64
N ASP A 517 -7.56 22.50 -1.79
CA ASP A 517 -8.27 23.74 -1.52
C ASP A 517 -8.46 24.56 -2.80
N PHE A 518 -9.69 25.02 -3.05
CA PHE A 518 -9.89 25.97 -4.14
C PHE A 518 -9.55 27.37 -3.64
N LYS A 519 -9.16 28.23 -4.59
CA LYS A 519 -8.78 29.61 -4.29
C LYS A 519 -9.89 30.32 -3.50
N GLY A 520 -9.55 30.77 -2.29
CA GLY A 520 -10.44 31.54 -1.40
C GLY A 520 -11.26 30.71 -0.42
N GLU A 521 -11.15 29.38 -0.43
CA GLU A 521 -11.85 28.50 0.52
C GLU A 521 -10.95 28.02 1.66
N GLY A 522 -9.64 27.90 1.41
CA GLY A 522 -8.63 27.51 2.40
C GLY A 522 -7.44 28.47 2.42
N THR A 523 -6.52 28.24 3.35
CA THR A 523 -5.27 29.00 3.49
C THR A 523 -4.05 28.27 2.95
N HIS A 524 -4.21 27.00 2.54
CA HIS A 524 -3.09 26.21 2.06
C HIS A 524 -2.84 26.47 0.57
N ASP A 525 -1.58 26.60 0.21
CA ASP A 525 -1.20 26.52 -1.20
C ASP A 525 -1.45 25.10 -1.72
N PRO A 526 -1.75 24.91 -3.02
CA PRO A 526 -1.95 23.59 -3.59
C PRO A 526 -0.75 22.65 -3.40
N ILE A 527 0.45 23.23 -3.32
CA ILE A 527 1.69 22.53 -3.04
C ILE A 527 2.48 23.35 -2.03
N SER A 528 2.86 22.74 -0.91
CA SER A 528 3.72 23.37 0.10
C SER A 528 4.89 22.44 0.44
N PRO A 529 6.15 22.89 0.33
CA PRO A 529 7.30 22.09 0.73
C PRO A 529 7.19 21.64 2.19
N VAL A 530 7.58 20.39 2.48
CA VAL A 530 7.79 19.97 3.87
C VAL A 530 8.85 20.86 4.50
N SER A 531 8.61 21.33 5.72
CA SER A 531 9.55 22.25 6.38
C SER A 531 10.96 21.67 6.44
N GLY A 532 11.98 22.49 6.19
CA GLY A 532 13.37 22.02 6.20
C GLY A 532 13.82 21.47 7.56
N GLU A 533 13.17 21.83 8.67
CA GLU A 533 13.40 21.21 9.98
C GLU A 533 12.97 19.74 9.98
N ARG A 534 11.73 19.45 9.55
CA ARG A 534 11.21 18.08 9.46
C ARG A 534 12.00 17.24 8.46
N GLN A 535 12.40 17.80 7.31
CA GLN A 535 13.24 17.05 6.37
C GLN A 535 14.61 16.70 6.97
N ARG A 536 15.23 17.61 7.76
CA ARG A 536 16.50 17.34 8.46
C ARG A 536 16.34 16.31 9.57
N GLU A 537 15.24 16.35 10.31
CA GLU A 537 14.89 15.34 11.33
C GLU A 537 14.81 13.94 10.70
N ALA A 538 14.07 13.82 9.59
CA ALA A 538 13.93 12.57 8.85
C ALA A 538 15.28 12.08 8.28
N LEU A 539 16.07 12.99 7.67
CA LEU A 539 17.39 12.67 7.14
C LEU A 539 18.34 12.19 8.25
N LYS A 540 18.33 12.83 9.42
CA LYS A 540 19.11 12.41 10.58
C LYS A 540 18.71 11.02 11.05
N PHE A 541 17.40 10.77 11.20
CA PHE A 541 16.90 9.45 11.57
C PHE A 541 17.33 8.37 10.58
N CYS A 542 17.19 8.63 9.27
CA CYS A 542 17.65 7.74 8.21
C CYS A 542 19.15 7.45 8.32
N VAL A 543 19.99 8.46 8.58
CA VAL A 543 21.44 8.27 8.73
C VAL A 543 21.77 7.42 9.98
N GLU A 544 21.15 7.72 11.12
CA GLU A 544 21.49 7.11 12.40
C GLU A 544 20.92 5.68 12.57
N GLN A 545 19.69 5.45 12.12
CA GLN A 545 18.94 4.21 12.36
C GLN A 545 18.92 3.26 11.15
N ILE A 546 19.14 3.76 9.93
CA ILE A 546 19.05 2.94 8.72
C ILE A 546 20.40 2.82 8.01
N LEU A 547 21.06 3.94 7.70
CA LEU A 547 22.38 3.98 7.04
C LEU A 547 23.54 3.78 8.03
N SER A 548 23.31 2.93 9.01
CA SER A 548 24.24 2.56 10.08
C SER A 548 24.28 1.06 10.23
N ASP A 549 25.39 0.52 10.73
CA ASP A 549 25.54 -0.88 11.11
C ASP A 549 25.19 -1.14 12.58
N LYS A 550 25.06 -0.09 13.41
CA LYS A 550 24.77 -0.20 14.84
C LYS A 550 23.46 -0.95 15.15
N PRO A 551 22.34 -0.71 14.42
CA PRO A 551 21.08 -1.41 14.68
C PRO A 551 21.04 -2.85 14.16
N PHE A 552 21.98 -3.23 13.29
CA PHE A 552 22.02 -4.54 12.61
C PHE A 552 23.09 -5.47 13.19
N GLN A 553 23.21 -5.49 14.51
CA GLN A 553 24.13 -6.36 15.24
C GLN A 553 23.36 -7.56 15.79
N PHE A 554 23.56 -8.73 15.18
CA PHE A 554 22.87 -9.97 15.53
C PHE A 554 23.87 -11.01 16.06
N SER A 555 23.46 -11.82 17.03
CA SER A 555 24.35 -12.84 17.60
C SER A 555 24.63 -13.95 16.59
N PRO A 556 25.86 -14.52 16.54
CA PRO A 556 26.15 -15.67 15.69
C PRO A 556 25.26 -16.88 15.98
N ALA A 557 24.82 -17.04 17.24
CA ALA A 557 23.90 -18.10 17.63
C ALA A 557 22.53 -17.93 16.96
N LEU A 558 21.97 -16.72 17.01
CA LEU A 558 20.71 -16.39 16.32
C LEU A 558 20.82 -16.68 14.82
N LEU A 559 21.85 -16.14 14.16
CA LEU A 559 21.99 -16.28 12.70
C LEU A 559 22.14 -17.75 12.24
N ARG A 560 22.83 -18.61 13.01
CA ARG A 560 22.93 -20.05 12.70
C ARG A 560 21.60 -20.80 12.86
N ARG A 561 20.64 -20.22 13.58
CA ARG A 561 19.32 -20.81 13.85
C ARG A 561 18.24 -20.32 12.88
N LEU A 562 18.54 -19.36 11.99
CA LEU A 562 17.61 -18.85 10.98
C LEU A 562 17.52 -19.78 9.76
N THR A 563 17.08 -21.01 9.98
CA THR A 563 16.92 -22.01 8.92
C THR A 563 15.54 -21.93 8.25
N THR A 564 15.35 -22.68 7.17
CA THR A 564 14.06 -22.88 6.49
C THR A 564 13.57 -24.30 6.70
N GLU A 565 12.27 -24.52 6.55
CA GLU A 565 11.72 -25.87 6.53
C GLU A 565 11.77 -26.40 5.09
N PRO A 566 12.38 -27.57 4.83
CA PRO A 566 12.60 -28.06 3.48
C PRO A 566 11.36 -28.79 2.94
N TRP A 567 10.19 -28.16 3.04
CA TRP A 567 8.97 -28.71 2.48
C TRP A 567 8.97 -28.52 0.96
N SER A 568 8.74 -29.60 0.22
CA SER A 568 8.64 -29.58 -1.24
C SER A 568 7.22 -29.95 -1.65
N HIS A 569 6.33 -28.97 -1.53
CA HIS A 569 4.96 -29.04 -2.03
C HIS A 569 4.50 -27.64 -2.45
N TRP A 570 3.41 -27.59 -3.22
CA TRP A 570 2.79 -26.38 -3.77
C TRP A 570 2.41 -25.35 -2.70
N GLY A 571 2.07 -25.78 -1.48
CA GLY A 571 1.80 -24.92 -0.32
C GLY A 571 3.00 -24.60 0.57
N SER A 572 4.23 -24.98 0.20
CA SER A 572 5.41 -24.60 0.98
C SER A 572 5.87 -23.18 0.65
N ASP A 573 6.49 -22.51 1.62
CA ASP A 573 7.16 -21.20 1.53
C ASP A 573 8.35 -21.16 0.52
N SER A 574 8.32 -22.02 -0.50
CA SER A 574 9.46 -22.35 -1.35
C SER A 574 9.17 -22.11 -2.83
N PHE A 575 8.27 -21.18 -3.16
CA PHE A 575 7.97 -20.82 -4.56
C PHE A 575 9.19 -20.28 -5.31
N SER A 576 10.31 -20.11 -4.62
CA SER A 576 11.60 -19.96 -5.23
C SER A 576 12.61 -20.83 -4.50
N TYR A 577 13.03 -21.92 -5.14
CA TYR A 577 14.32 -22.63 -4.93
C TYR A 577 15.57 -21.71 -5.01
N TYR A 578 15.41 -20.39 -4.83
CA TYR A 578 16.42 -19.33 -4.87
C TYR A 578 16.77 -18.78 -3.47
N GLY A 579 15.99 -19.08 -2.43
CA GLY A 579 16.36 -18.89 -1.03
C GLY A 579 17.27 -20.03 -0.58
N GLY A 580 18.53 -19.76 -0.29
CA GLY A 580 19.40 -20.78 0.30
C GLY A 580 18.96 -21.12 1.72
N MET A 581 19.42 -22.28 2.25
CA MET A 581 19.25 -22.62 3.67
C MET A 581 19.88 -21.56 4.59
N ASP A 582 20.79 -20.73 4.06
CA ASP A 582 21.38 -19.59 4.74
C ASP A 582 20.43 -18.38 4.75
N PHE A 583 20.35 -17.71 5.90
CA PHE A 583 19.72 -16.40 5.99
C PHE A 583 20.71 -15.33 5.53
N LYS A 584 20.48 -14.75 4.34
CA LYS A 584 21.35 -13.74 3.72
C LYS A 584 21.23 -12.37 4.39
N VAL A 585 21.63 -12.29 5.66
CA VAL A 585 21.47 -11.09 6.53
C VAL A 585 22.04 -9.82 5.89
N TYR A 586 23.19 -9.91 5.23
CA TYR A 586 23.81 -8.76 4.57
C TYR A 586 22.99 -8.24 3.39
N ASP A 587 22.36 -9.13 2.62
CA ASP A 587 21.51 -8.73 1.49
C ASP A 587 20.22 -8.08 1.99
N ARG A 588 19.66 -8.59 3.11
CA ARG A 588 18.48 -8.03 3.76
C ARG A 588 18.72 -6.63 4.30
N VAL A 589 19.75 -6.47 5.12
CA VAL A 589 20.17 -5.16 5.63
C VAL A 589 20.50 -4.21 4.48
N GLY A 590 21.20 -4.71 3.46
CA GLY A 590 21.52 -3.93 2.26
C GLY A 590 20.28 -3.42 1.52
N SER A 591 19.20 -4.20 1.40
CA SER A 591 17.99 -3.68 0.73
C SER A 591 17.19 -2.70 1.58
N ILE A 592 17.20 -2.81 2.92
CA ILE A 592 16.65 -1.77 3.80
C ILE A 592 17.38 -0.44 3.55
N GLN A 593 18.72 -0.49 3.58
CA GLN A 593 19.57 0.69 3.35
C GLN A 593 19.34 1.31 1.97
N ARG A 594 19.11 0.47 0.95
CA ARG A 594 18.83 0.94 -0.41
C ARG A 594 17.52 1.72 -0.53
N ILE A 595 16.52 1.54 0.34
CA ILE A 595 15.29 2.33 0.34
C ILE A 595 15.64 3.82 0.48
N VAL A 596 16.41 4.17 1.51
CA VAL A 596 16.84 5.54 1.77
C VAL A 596 17.76 6.06 0.67
N LEU A 597 18.74 5.26 0.24
CA LEU A 597 19.67 5.68 -0.83
C LEU A 597 18.98 5.87 -2.18
N ASN A 598 17.96 5.06 -2.50
CA ASN A 598 17.17 5.21 -3.70
C ASN A 598 16.40 6.52 -3.68
N GLN A 599 15.76 6.86 -2.55
CA GLN A 599 14.99 8.09 -2.41
C GLN A 599 15.89 9.33 -2.43
N CYS A 600 16.90 9.39 -1.54
CA CYS A 600 17.72 10.58 -1.34
C CYS A 600 18.61 10.93 -2.55
N LEU A 601 18.91 9.96 -3.41
CA LEU A 601 19.74 10.14 -4.61
C LEU A 601 18.93 10.00 -5.91
N ASN A 602 17.60 9.98 -5.82
CA ASN A 602 16.72 10.00 -6.99
C ASN A 602 16.81 11.35 -7.70
N ALA A 603 16.85 11.35 -9.04
CA ALA A 603 16.93 12.59 -9.82
C ALA A 603 15.72 13.53 -9.60
N ALA A 604 14.51 12.98 -9.51
CA ALA A 604 13.29 13.77 -9.26
C ALA A 604 13.29 14.37 -7.85
N VAL A 605 13.74 13.62 -6.84
CA VAL A 605 13.86 14.11 -5.45
C VAL A 605 14.90 15.22 -5.36
N LEU A 606 16.08 15.04 -5.96
CA LEU A 606 17.14 16.06 -5.97
C LEU A 606 16.69 17.33 -6.71
N SER A 607 16.02 17.19 -7.85
CA SER A 607 15.43 18.32 -8.58
C SER A 607 14.39 19.05 -7.73
N ARG A 608 13.53 18.30 -7.02
CA ARG A 608 12.53 18.87 -6.13
C ARG A 608 13.15 19.61 -4.95
N ILE A 609 14.18 19.07 -4.30
CA ILE A 609 14.92 19.78 -3.23
C ILE A 609 15.45 21.12 -3.74
N GLN A 610 16.04 21.15 -4.94
CA GLN A 610 16.50 22.39 -5.56
C GLN A 610 15.34 23.38 -5.82
N ASN A 611 14.20 22.89 -6.32
CA ASN A 611 13.02 23.71 -6.59
C ASN A 611 12.37 24.24 -5.30
N GLN A 612 12.41 23.47 -4.21
CA GLN A 612 11.86 23.88 -2.92
C GLN A 612 12.60 25.10 -2.35
N GLU A 613 13.87 25.33 -2.70
CA GLU A 613 14.57 26.58 -2.36
C GLU A 613 13.90 27.81 -2.99
N LEU A 614 13.28 27.66 -4.16
CA LEU A 614 12.54 28.72 -4.86
C LEU A 614 11.09 28.84 -4.40
N GLN A 615 10.49 27.73 -3.96
CA GLN A 615 9.10 27.68 -3.48
C GLN A 615 8.96 28.12 -2.01
N SER A 616 10.07 28.19 -1.27
CA SER A 616 10.04 28.52 0.16
C SER A 616 9.88 30.02 0.41
N ASP A 617 9.11 30.36 1.45
CA ASP A 617 8.93 31.74 1.89
C ASP A 617 10.26 32.43 2.29
N PRO A 618 10.34 33.76 2.17
CA PRO A 618 11.48 34.52 2.67
C PRO A 618 11.78 34.23 4.15
N GLY A 619 13.02 33.84 4.46
CA GLY A 619 13.45 33.51 5.82
C GLY A 619 13.22 32.05 6.23
N ALA A 620 12.49 31.27 5.43
CA ALA A 620 12.45 29.82 5.58
C ALA A 620 13.85 29.21 5.35
N LYS A 621 14.10 28.07 6.00
CA LYS A 621 15.37 27.32 5.87
C LYS A 621 15.09 25.97 5.22
N PRO A 622 14.76 25.91 3.91
CA PRO A 622 14.56 24.66 3.20
C PRO A 622 15.81 23.78 3.30
N LEU A 623 15.62 22.47 3.12
CA LEU A 623 16.72 21.53 3.00
C LEU A 623 17.46 21.81 1.69
N LYS A 624 18.80 21.87 1.73
CA LYS A 624 19.61 22.09 0.53
C LYS A 624 20.20 20.79 0.00
N LEU A 625 20.46 20.75 -1.32
CA LEU A 625 21.17 19.64 -1.96
C LEU A 625 22.50 19.32 -1.24
N ALA A 626 23.31 20.33 -0.95
CA ALA A 626 24.59 20.16 -0.26
C ALA A 626 24.45 19.51 1.13
N GLU A 627 23.37 19.80 1.86
CA GLU A 627 23.11 19.19 3.17
C GLU A 627 22.81 17.70 3.05
N VAL A 628 22.08 17.27 2.00
CA VAL A 628 21.81 15.85 1.73
C VAL A 628 23.10 15.11 1.43
N PHE A 629 23.90 15.60 0.48
CA PHE A 629 25.17 14.94 0.14
C PHE A 629 26.15 14.90 1.31
N THR A 630 26.22 15.97 2.10
CA THR A 630 27.05 16.03 3.32
C THR A 630 26.57 15.03 4.36
N SER A 631 25.28 15.02 4.69
CA SER A 631 24.73 14.11 5.71
C SER A 631 24.92 12.65 5.33
N LEU A 632 24.71 12.29 4.05
CA LEU A 632 24.95 10.93 3.56
C LEU A 632 26.44 10.57 3.56
N SER A 633 27.31 11.46 3.06
CA SER A 633 28.74 11.21 3.03
C SER A 633 29.33 11.08 4.42
N ASP A 634 29.00 11.99 5.34
CA ASP A 634 29.52 11.97 6.71
C ASP A 634 28.87 10.85 7.53
N GLY A 635 27.60 10.53 7.33
CA GLY A 635 26.94 9.40 7.97
C GLY A 635 27.51 8.04 7.56
N ILE A 636 27.85 7.87 6.28
CA ILE A 636 28.33 6.59 5.72
C ILE A 636 29.86 6.46 5.85
N TRP A 637 30.60 7.57 5.73
CA TRP A 637 32.07 7.60 5.68
C TRP A 637 32.74 8.31 6.88
N GLY A 638 31.98 8.88 7.82
CA GLY A 638 32.53 9.62 8.96
C GLY A 638 33.26 8.71 9.95
N GLU A 639 32.58 7.70 10.49
CA GLU A 639 33.17 6.72 11.42
C GLU A 639 34.15 5.76 10.70
N ALA A 640 34.00 5.60 9.38
CA ALA A 640 34.73 4.70 8.49
C ALA A 640 36.24 4.99 8.30
N THR A 641 36.77 5.94 9.06
CA THR A 641 38.18 6.28 9.07
C THR A 641 38.86 5.93 10.41
N ALA A 642 38.11 5.30 11.33
CA ALA A 642 38.58 4.92 12.66
C ALA A 642 39.34 3.57 12.70
N GLY A 643 38.95 2.57 11.90
CA GLY A 643 39.59 1.25 11.81
C GLY A 643 38.58 0.08 11.84
N ASP A 644 38.87 -0.99 11.08
CA ASP A 644 38.09 -2.23 10.89
C ASP A 644 36.55 -2.11 10.76
N ASP A 645 36.11 -1.42 9.70
CA ASP A 645 34.71 -1.34 9.28
C ASP A 645 34.05 -2.72 9.17
N SER A 646 32.81 -2.85 9.68
CA SER A 646 32.01 -4.07 9.55
C SER A 646 31.68 -4.40 8.08
N THR A 647 31.34 -5.66 7.78
CA THR A 647 30.89 -6.04 6.43
C THR A 647 29.65 -5.26 5.98
N ILE A 648 28.72 -4.98 6.90
CA ILE A 648 27.52 -4.16 6.63
C ILE A 648 27.95 -2.75 6.20
N ARG A 649 28.85 -2.12 6.96
CA ARG A 649 29.38 -0.79 6.66
C ARG A 649 30.07 -0.73 5.29
N ARG A 650 30.94 -1.70 5.01
CA ARG A 650 31.64 -1.79 3.71
C ARG A 650 30.68 -2.01 2.53
N ASN A 651 29.61 -2.78 2.73
CA ASN A 651 28.60 -2.99 1.69
C ASN A 651 27.80 -1.71 1.41
N LEU A 652 27.39 -1.00 2.47
CA LEU A 652 26.72 0.30 2.37
C LEU A 652 27.58 1.33 1.63
N GLN A 653 28.86 1.43 1.99
CA GLN A 653 29.84 2.31 1.33
C GLN A 653 29.99 2.02 -0.16
N ARG A 654 30.06 0.73 -0.55
CA ARG A 654 30.11 0.34 -1.97
C ARG A 654 28.84 0.74 -2.72
N ASP A 655 27.66 0.56 -2.11
CA ASP A 655 26.39 0.91 -2.75
C ASP A 655 26.27 2.43 -2.94
N TYR A 656 26.64 3.21 -1.91
CA TYR A 656 26.66 4.66 -2.00
C TYR A 656 27.65 5.17 -3.07
N LEU A 657 28.88 4.64 -3.12
CA LEU A 657 29.84 5.00 -4.16
C LEU A 657 29.35 4.65 -5.56
N ARG A 658 28.72 3.48 -5.73
CA ARG A 658 28.14 3.09 -7.03
C ARG A 658 27.16 4.16 -7.54
N ARG A 659 26.32 4.70 -6.65
CA ARG A 659 25.32 5.73 -7.00
C ARG A 659 25.97 7.08 -7.31
N LEU A 660 26.92 7.52 -6.49
CA LEU A 660 27.66 8.76 -6.76
C LEU A 660 28.43 8.68 -8.09
N ILE A 661 29.07 7.54 -8.37
CA ILE A 661 29.75 7.30 -9.64
C ILE A 661 28.74 7.32 -10.79
N GLY A 662 27.58 6.65 -10.64
CA GLY A 662 26.51 6.69 -11.64
C GLY A 662 26.01 8.10 -11.94
N ILE A 663 25.86 8.93 -10.90
CA ILE A 663 25.53 10.35 -11.03
C ILE A 663 26.61 11.11 -11.83
N VAL A 664 27.89 10.91 -11.50
CA VAL A 664 29.00 11.64 -12.15
C VAL A 664 29.21 11.21 -13.60
N LEU A 665 29.09 9.91 -13.89
CA LEU A 665 29.25 9.39 -15.25
C LEU A 665 28.02 9.62 -16.12
N GLY A 666 26.83 9.76 -15.53
CA GLY A 666 25.57 9.89 -16.25
C GLY A 666 25.02 8.54 -16.74
N GLY A 667 23.73 8.52 -17.07
CA GLY A 667 23.04 7.37 -17.68
C GLY A 667 23.17 7.38 -19.21
N ARG A 668 22.81 6.26 -19.86
CA ARG A 668 22.67 6.22 -21.32
C ARG A 668 21.58 7.19 -21.76
N ARG A 669 21.94 8.17 -22.59
CA ARG A 669 21.02 9.14 -23.20
C ARG A 669 20.01 8.40 -24.09
N ASN A 670 18.74 8.75 -24.00
CA ASN A 670 17.69 8.26 -24.90
C ASN A 670 17.34 9.37 -25.91
N PRO A 671 17.80 9.28 -27.18
CA PRO A 671 17.55 10.32 -28.18
C PRO A 671 16.07 10.60 -28.44
N TYR A 672 15.21 9.60 -28.22
CA TYR A 672 13.76 9.77 -28.37
C TYR A 672 13.17 10.64 -27.26
N GLU A 673 13.58 10.42 -26.01
CA GLU A 673 13.15 11.24 -24.88
C GLU A 673 13.65 12.68 -25.02
N ASP A 674 14.89 12.88 -25.46
CA ASP A 674 15.44 14.22 -25.69
C ASP A 674 14.68 14.97 -26.79
N ALA A 675 14.35 14.28 -27.90
CA ALA A 675 13.54 14.87 -28.98
C ALA A 675 12.11 15.17 -28.52
N TYR A 676 11.49 14.26 -27.77
CA TYR A 676 10.15 14.48 -27.21
C TYR A 676 10.15 15.64 -26.22
N ALA A 677 11.13 15.71 -25.32
CA ALA A 677 11.33 16.80 -24.36
C ALA A 677 11.50 18.14 -25.07
N TYR A 678 12.30 18.19 -26.14
CA TYR A 678 12.49 19.38 -26.95
C TYR A 678 11.19 19.85 -27.62
N VAL A 679 10.43 18.93 -28.21
CA VAL A 679 9.19 19.26 -28.94
C VAL A 679 8.05 19.62 -27.98
N SER A 680 7.93 18.92 -26.85
CA SER A 680 6.86 19.13 -25.87
C SER A 680 7.17 20.20 -24.83
N PHE A 681 8.38 20.77 -24.85
CA PHE A 681 8.92 21.61 -23.77
C PHE A 681 8.83 20.94 -22.39
N SER A 682 8.66 19.61 -22.33
CA SER A 682 8.71 18.87 -21.07
C SER A 682 10.17 18.75 -20.68
N GLY A 683 10.53 19.16 -19.46
CA GLY A 683 11.86 18.82 -18.94
C GLY A 683 12.05 17.30 -19.01
N SER A 684 13.15 16.83 -19.60
CA SER A 684 13.60 15.46 -19.32
C SER A 684 13.90 15.46 -17.82
N GLY A 685 13.33 14.51 -17.05
CA GLY A 685 13.45 14.40 -15.59
C GLY A 685 14.90 14.18 -15.13
N THR A 686 15.74 15.13 -15.45
CA THR A 686 17.18 15.04 -15.49
C THR A 686 17.73 15.46 -14.15
N LEU A 687 18.78 14.76 -13.77
CA LEU A 687 19.51 15.07 -12.57
C LEU A 687 20.04 16.52 -12.62
N PRO A 688 19.85 17.33 -11.57
CA PRO A 688 20.41 18.68 -11.50
C PRO A 688 21.92 18.72 -11.72
N ALA A 689 22.41 19.71 -12.47
CA ALA A 689 23.85 19.90 -12.70
C ALA A 689 24.64 20.10 -11.39
N ASP A 690 24.04 20.77 -10.41
CA ASP A 690 24.62 20.95 -9.08
C ASP A 690 24.71 19.62 -8.33
N ALA A 691 23.73 18.73 -8.46
CA ALA A 691 23.80 17.39 -7.87
C ALA A 691 24.95 16.57 -8.46
N LYS A 692 25.20 16.68 -9.78
CA LYS A 692 26.37 16.07 -10.44
C LYS A 692 27.69 16.64 -9.91
N SER A 693 27.76 17.96 -9.75
CA SER A 693 28.93 18.66 -9.22
C SER A 693 29.21 18.31 -7.75
N LEU A 694 28.17 18.27 -6.93
CA LEU A 694 28.24 17.83 -5.53
C LEU A 694 28.67 16.36 -5.43
N ALA A 695 28.09 15.45 -6.24
CA ALA A 695 28.54 14.06 -6.27
C ALA A 695 30.05 13.95 -6.57
N ARG A 696 30.56 14.72 -7.53
CA ARG A 696 32.00 14.78 -7.84
C ARG A 696 32.83 15.36 -6.67
N LEU A 697 32.35 16.38 -5.98
CA LEU A 697 32.98 16.93 -4.77
C LEU A 697 33.06 15.89 -3.65
N HIS A 698 31.98 15.18 -3.39
CA HIS A 698 31.90 14.16 -2.35
C HIS A 698 32.75 12.93 -2.69
N LEU A 699 32.81 12.51 -3.96
CA LEU A 699 33.75 11.49 -4.42
C LEU A 699 35.21 11.88 -4.14
N ASN A 700 35.61 13.12 -4.45
CA ASN A 700 36.95 13.62 -4.11
C ASN A 700 37.21 13.62 -2.60
N THR A 701 36.23 14.06 -1.82
CA THR A 701 36.33 14.09 -0.35
C THR A 701 36.52 12.69 0.23
N ILE A 702 35.73 11.72 -0.23
CA ILE A 702 35.84 10.32 0.17
C ILE A 702 37.18 9.74 -0.25
N LEU A 703 37.64 10.00 -1.48
CA LEU A 703 38.94 9.54 -1.97
C LEU A 703 40.09 10.05 -1.10
N THR A 704 40.07 11.34 -0.71
CA THR A 704 41.06 11.92 0.20
C THR A 704 41.04 11.25 1.56
N ARG A 705 39.85 11.01 2.13
CA ARG A 705 39.68 10.29 3.41
C ARG A 705 40.25 8.86 3.33
N ILE A 706 39.90 8.11 2.29
CA ILE A 706 40.39 6.75 2.06
C ILE A 706 41.93 6.73 1.95
N ARG A 707 42.50 7.61 1.13
CA ARG A 707 43.97 7.68 0.92
C ARG A 707 44.70 8.02 2.22
N LYS A 708 44.16 8.95 3.02
CA LYS A 708 44.70 9.29 4.34
C LYS A 708 44.72 8.08 5.28
N VAL A 709 43.62 7.34 5.37
CA VAL A 709 43.53 6.12 6.20
C VAL A 709 44.49 5.03 5.72
N LEU A 710 44.59 4.81 4.40
CA LEU A 710 45.52 3.84 3.84
C LEU A 710 46.98 4.24 4.11
N SER A 711 47.32 5.53 4.09
CA SER A 711 48.68 5.99 4.41
C SER A 711 49.01 5.92 5.91
N GLU A 712 48.06 6.25 6.79
CA GLU A 712 48.30 6.33 8.23
C GLU A 712 48.19 4.96 8.93
N LYS A 713 47.25 4.11 8.47
CA LYS A 713 46.87 2.85 9.13
C LYS A 713 46.90 1.64 8.21
N GLY A 714 47.28 1.78 6.94
CA GLY A 714 47.17 0.68 5.96
C GLY A 714 47.82 -0.64 6.38
N ALA A 715 48.96 -0.58 7.08
CA ALA A 715 49.65 -1.76 7.58
C ALA A 715 48.98 -2.43 8.79
N SER A 716 48.16 -1.70 9.56
CA SER A 716 47.47 -2.20 10.76
C SER A 716 46.01 -2.56 10.52
N LEU A 717 45.44 -2.24 9.35
CA LEU A 717 44.09 -2.65 8.97
C LEU A 717 44.03 -4.14 8.62
N GLY A 718 42.93 -4.80 8.96
CA GLY A 718 42.65 -6.15 8.46
C GLY A 718 42.62 -6.19 6.93
N ASP A 719 43.05 -7.31 6.34
CA ASP A 719 43.20 -7.47 4.88
C ASP A 719 41.90 -7.14 4.12
N SER A 720 40.74 -7.52 4.66
CA SER A 720 39.44 -7.21 4.05
C SER A 720 39.13 -5.71 4.03
N THR A 721 39.43 -5.00 5.12
CA THR A 721 39.24 -3.55 5.23
C THR A 721 40.20 -2.83 4.28
N ARG A 722 41.48 -3.23 4.27
CA ARG A 722 42.50 -2.68 3.36
C ARG A 722 42.11 -2.89 1.89
N ALA A 723 41.75 -4.12 1.51
CA ALA A 723 41.33 -4.43 0.14
C ALA A 723 40.09 -3.65 -0.29
N HIS A 724 39.10 -3.50 0.61
CA HIS A 724 37.91 -2.70 0.36
C HIS A 724 38.25 -1.23 0.08
N LEU A 725 39.05 -0.60 0.95
CA LEU A 725 39.45 0.80 0.79
C LEU A 725 40.28 1.01 -0.49
N MET A 726 41.17 0.07 -0.85
CA MET A 726 41.92 0.12 -2.10
C MET A 726 41.01 0.01 -3.33
N ASP A 727 40.05 -0.92 -3.34
CA ASP A 727 39.06 -1.06 -4.43
C ASP A 727 38.22 0.22 -4.57
N CYS A 728 37.71 0.76 -3.47
CA CYS A 728 36.98 2.02 -3.48
C CYS A 728 37.83 3.19 -4.01
N SER A 729 39.07 3.35 -3.55
CA SER A 729 40.00 4.36 -4.06
C SER A 729 40.21 4.23 -5.57
N ASN A 730 40.41 3.01 -6.07
CA ASN A 730 40.63 2.74 -7.49
C ASN A 730 39.39 3.07 -8.33
N ARG A 731 38.20 2.66 -7.88
CA ARG A 731 36.93 2.94 -8.60
C ARG A 731 36.66 4.43 -8.68
N VAL A 732 36.83 5.14 -7.57
CA VAL A 732 36.60 6.59 -7.52
C VAL A 732 37.62 7.33 -8.40
N THR A 733 38.90 6.95 -8.35
CA THR A 733 39.93 7.53 -9.22
C THR A 733 39.56 7.38 -10.70
N LYS A 734 39.21 6.16 -11.14
CA LYS A 734 38.79 5.91 -12.53
C LYS A 734 37.54 6.69 -12.93
N ALA A 735 36.55 6.82 -12.05
CA ALA A 735 35.34 7.57 -12.32
C ALA A 735 35.59 9.09 -12.45
N LEU A 736 36.53 9.64 -11.68
CA LEU A 736 36.91 11.04 -11.74
C LEU A 736 37.76 11.37 -12.97
N GLU A 737 38.58 10.42 -13.41
CA GLU A 737 39.44 10.50 -14.60
C GLU A 737 38.73 10.18 -15.92
N ALA A 738 37.50 9.64 -15.87
CA ALA A 738 36.74 9.32 -17.07
C ALA A 738 36.59 10.56 -17.97
N SER A 739 37.13 10.47 -19.18
CA SER A 739 37.09 11.53 -20.19
C SER A 739 35.69 11.72 -20.75
N TYR A 740 35.28 12.98 -20.93
CA TYR A 740 34.09 13.30 -21.71
C TYR A 740 34.34 13.00 -23.18
N THR A 741 33.53 12.14 -23.79
CA THR A 741 33.50 12.00 -25.25
C THR A 741 32.60 13.09 -25.84
N SER A 742 32.87 13.53 -27.07
CA SER A 742 32.17 14.68 -27.69
C SER A 742 30.65 14.49 -27.88
N GLY A 743 30.09 13.31 -27.57
CA GLY A 743 28.64 13.06 -27.52
C GLY A 743 28.00 13.24 -26.13
N ASP A 744 28.82 13.52 -25.11
CA ASP A 744 28.40 13.77 -23.71
C ASP A 744 28.32 15.27 -23.37
N LEU A 745 28.86 16.13 -24.25
CA LEU A 745 28.67 17.60 -24.27
C LEU A 745 27.50 17.93 -25.20
#